data_AF-A0A329RCV6-F1
#
_entry.id   AF-A0A329RCV6-F1
#
_cell.length_a   1.000
_cell.length_b   1.000
_cell.length_c   1.000
_cell.angle_alpha   90.00
_cell.angle_beta   90.00
_cell.angle_gamma   90.00
#
_symmetry.space_group_name_H-M   'P 1'
#
loop_
_entity.id
_entity.type
_entity.pdbx_description
1 polymer ?
#
loop_
_entity_poly.entity_id
_entity_poly.type
_entity_poly.pdbx_seq_one_letter_code
_entity_poly.pdbx_strand_id
1 'polypeptide(L)'
;MELANTLNYPKSGYKLKSITGFKIYIYFREHALGDSKAAIPQIIRDNKHVINFPKTNNKCVFHCIAWYLHQHAKKDPRRIQAQVKEVFKRYCSYKGISYTPSLFRSFKPIDLLQLDELEECFHFGINVYSMDVKTGNVECIRRSEREGVAMDILSHENHALYIKNVDMLQSKYQCSKCEMISVSSTKLRDHAKNQCELVNIESFPAEPTIYRPAPNTIRSMLTKYSIKGIDQYLDHYLVYDFEAILKLVMALHGENTVFTNEHIPVSVSVADSLTEEVRCFVSDEPKMLLTDMFEYIHQVSIKIHQYNVHKYEILLRKIIDAHGLTGMEIPGAKLDKTYKMIDVDGWIKEGKYASFFDFHSTLGFGKQRSDYGRIKQHLDQVPVLGFNSGRYDINLIKNDLFAVIGTDNITSVIKNPSYMCIATSNMKMLDISNYVPAGTSYAKYLSTYLGDCKCDNKIRCVCGLGKGIFPYEFITSFNVLSQTTIPPKSAFDSDLRGTSISDDDYKRVQFVWGHYGMKSIKDLLIWYNNLDVVPFIKAIKAQRELFKRFELDMFADGVSLPGLSEKVMYQTCFDNLQYPSKTSPQAFRFPSKRMSGYKSQDVEAKREFGMTLGHLDILLNQQKYLCGLCYGPLCTETISADRINNKLGHIDGNILISCFSCNTARKDMSLKGFRY
;
A
#
# COMPACT_ATOMS: atom_id res chain seq x y z
N MET A 1 19.06 38.47 34.85
CA MET A 1 18.91 37.49 35.95
C MET A 1 19.45 36.18 35.42
N GLU A 2 20.62 35.82 35.92
CA GLU A 2 21.36 34.62 35.58
C GLU A 2 20.52 33.38 35.92
N LEU A 3 20.10 32.61 34.92
CA LEU A 3 19.72 31.21 35.13
C LEU A 3 21.04 30.43 35.20
N ALA A 4 21.61 30.46 36.39
CA ALA A 4 22.79 29.72 36.76
C ALA A 4 22.55 28.21 36.61
N ASN A 5 23.30 27.62 35.70
CA ASN A 5 24.03 26.36 35.86
C ASN A 5 23.85 25.68 37.23
N THR A 6 23.17 24.53 37.27
CA THR A 6 23.69 23.31 37.93
C THR A 6 22.79 22.11 37.58
N LEU A 7 23.24 21.27 36.66
CA LEU A 7 22.93 19.84 36.69
C LEU A 7 23.95 19.22 37.66
N ASN A 8 23.48 18.65 38.77
CA ASN A 8 24.36 17.91 39.69
C ASN A 8 24.91 16.67 38.97
N TYR A 9 26.19 16.73 38.62
CA TYR A 9 26.92 15.63 37.98
C TYR A 9 27.15 14.50 39.00
N PRO A 10 26.73 13.26 38.75
CA PRO A 10 27.28 12.11 39.46
C PRO A 10 28.67 11.80 38.86
N LYS A 11 29.68 11.74 39.74
CA LYS A 11 31.10 11.40 39.55
C LYS A 11 31.53 10.82 38.18
N SER A 12 32.48 11.53 37.56
CA SER A 12 33.49 11.09 36.56
C SER A 12 33.26 9.75 35.84
N GLY A 13 32.31 9.70 34.91
CA GLY A 13 32.14 8.51 34.06
C GLY A 13 31.24 8.66 32.82
N TYR A 14 30.48 9.76 32.70
CA TYR A 14 29.51 9.92 31.61
C TYR A 14 29.88 11.09 30.70
N LYS A 15 29.76 10.89 29.38
CA LYS A 15 29.94 11.91 28.35
C LYS A 15 28.60 12.10 27.62
N LEU A 16 28.05 13.31 27.62
CA LEU A 16 26.81 13.62 26.89
C LEU A 16 27.04 13.38 25.39
N LYS A 17 26.34 12.39 24.81
CA LYS A 17 26.52 11.97 23.41
C LYS A 17 25.64 12.76 22.43
N SER A 18 24.38 13.01 22.79
CA SER A 18 23.45 13.87 22.06
C SER A 18 22.22 14.18 22.90
N ILE A 19 21.55 15.30 22.61
CA ILE A 19 20.19 15.59 23.09
C ILE A 19 19.26 15.17 21.95
N THR A 20 18.52 14.07 22.14
CA THR A 20 17.62 13.52 21.12
C THR A 20 16.26 14.21 21.05
N GLY A 21 16.00 15.17 21.95
CA GLY A 21 14.81 16.00 21.93
C GLY A 21 14.85 17.05 23.04
N PHE A 22 14.31 18.23 22.76
CA PHE A 22 14.05 19.27 23.75
C PHE A 22 12.69 19.91 23.45
N LYS A 23 12.05 20.49 24.46
CA LYS A 23 10.75 21.14 24.33
C LYS A 23 10.81 22.53 24.94
N ILE A 24 10.44 23.53 24.14
CA ILE A 24 10.32 24.93 24.58
C ILE A 24 8.84 25.22 24.83
N TYR A 25 8.53 25.80 25.99
CA TYR A 25 7.22 26.34 26.30
C TYR A 25 7.28 27.87 26.19
N ILE A 26 6.51 28.43 25.27
CA ILE A 26 6.40 29.88 25.05
C ILE A 26 5.03 30.31 25.58
N TYR A 27 5.01 31.15 26.61
CA TYR A 27 3.79 31.73 27.17
C TYR A 27 3.60 33.14 26.62
N PHE A 28 2.43 33.45 26.07
CA PHE A 28 2.08 34.81 25.66
C PHE A 28 1.69 35.64 26.90
N ARG A 29 2.21 36.88 26.99
CA ARG A 29 2.11 37.74 28.19
C ARG A 29 0.74 38.38 28.43
N GLU A 30 -0.27 38.07 27.62
CA GLU A 30 -1.60 38.72 27.65
C GLU A 30 -2.74 37.71 27.45
N HIS A 31 -2.73 36.60 28.18
CA HIS A 31 -3.73 35.54 28.01
C HIS A 31 -4.62 35.42 29.26
N ALA A 32 -5.51 36.40 29.43
CA ALA A 32 -6.37 36.50 30.61
C ALA A 32 -7.72 35.78 30.44
N LEU A 33 -8.06 34.91 31.39
CA LEU A 33 -9.28 34.11 31.40
C LEU A 33 -10.39 34.78 32.23
N GLY A 34 -11.46 35.19 31.58
CA GLY A 34 -12.63 35.80 32.22
C GLY A 34 -13.79 36.20 31.30
N ASP A 35 -13.63 36.17 29.98
CA ASP A 35 -14.64 36.74 29.09
C ASP A 35 -15.93 35.91 29.07
N SER A 36 -16.99 36.49 29.65
CA SER A 36 -18.31 35.84 29.70
C SER A 36 -19.11 35.96 28.40
N LYS A 37 -18.58 36.67 27.40
CA LYS A 37 -19.20 36.87 26.08
C LYS A 37 -18.61 35.98 24.99
N ALA A 38 -17.58 35.18 25.29
CA ALA A 38 -16.93 34.29 24.34
C ALA A 38 -17.94 33.38 23.62
N ALA A 39 -17.86 33.33 22.29
CA ALA A 39 -18.81 32.60 21.45
C ALA A 39 -18.34 31.16 21.24
N ILE A 40 -18.73 30.24 22.13
CA ILE A 40 -18.23 28.85 22.10
C ILE A 40 -18.67 28.11 20.81
N PRO A 41 -17.74 27.69 19.94
CA PRO A 41 -18.03 26.98 18.69
C PRO A 41 -18.73 25.65 18.92
N GLN A 42 -19.44 25.18 17.89
CA GLN A 42 -20.21 23.94 17.96
C GLN A 42 -19.36 22.72 18.36
N ILE A 43 -18.14 22.59 17.81
CA ILE A 43 -17.22 21.49 18.12
C ILE A 43 -16.84 21.39 19.61
N ILE A 44 -16.76 22.52 20.32
CA ILE A 44 -16.51 22.56 21.76
C ILE A 44 -17.81 22.39 22.54
N ARG A 45 -18.88 23.05 22.08
CA ARG A 45 -20.20 23.08 22.74
C ARG A 45 -20.84 21.70 22.82
N ASP A 46 -20.74 20.91 21.75
CA ASP A 46 -21.34 19.58 21.64
C ASP A 46 -20.44 18.50 22.25
N ASN A 47 -19.23 18.86 22.69
CA ASN A 47 -18.28 17.91 23.28
C ASN A 47 -18.62 17.59 24.74
N LYS A 48 -19.10 16.37 24.99
CA LYS A 48 -19.49 15.88 26.33
C LYS A 48 -18.35 15.87 27.37
N HIS A 49 -17.10 15.94 26.93
CA HIS A 49 -15.90 15.95 27.79
C HIS A 49 -15.48 17.37 28.21
N VAL A 50 -16.16 18.40 27.74
CA VAL A 50 -15.95 19.79 28.15
C VAL A 50 -17.21 20.31 28.85
N ILE A 51 -17.04 21.15 29.87
CA ILE A 51 -18.14 21.83 30.55
C ILE A 51 -17.96 23.34 30.35
N ASN A 52 -18.96 23.94 29.71
CA ASN A 52 -19.07 25.39 29.65
C ASN A 52 -19.91 25.92 30.81
N PHE A 53 -19.41 26.95 31.49
CA PHE A 53 -20.17 27.70 32.48
C PHE A 53 -20.64 29.03 31.86
N PRO A 54 -21.97 29.26 31.73
CA PRO A 54 -22.48 30.51 31.20
C PRO A 54 -22.43 31.63 32.27
N LYS A 55 -22.27 32.89 31.83
CA LYS A 55 -22.40 34.10 32.67
C LYS A 55 -21.47 34.13 33.91
N THR A 56 -20.20 33.79 33.72
CA THR A 56 -19.21 33.68 34.81
C THR A 56 -18.78 35.02 35.40
N ASN A 57 -18.98 36.14 34.68
CA ASN A 57 -18.57 37.50 35.02
C ASN A 57 -17.10 37.56 35.46
N ASN A 58 -16.15 37.24 34.58
CA ASN A 58 -14.70 37.20 34.85
C ASN A 58 -14.21 36.08 35.77
N LYS A 59 -15.07 35.12 36.15
CA LYS A 59 -14.75 34.09 37.16
C LYS A 59 -14.76 32.68 36.58
N CYS A 60 -14.55 32.52 35.28
CA CYS A 60 -14.60 31.21 34.61
C CYS A 60 -13.61 30.21 35.25
N VAL A 61 -12.40 30.66 35.60
CA VAL A 61 -11.40 29.83 36.30
C VAL A 61 -11.92 29.36 37.67
N PHE A 62 -12.56 30.24 38.46
CA PHE A 62 -13.16 29.85 39.73
C PHE A 62 -14.36 28.90 39.57
N HIS A 63 -15.07 28.95 38.44
CA HIS A 63 -16.10 27.95 38.13
C HIS A 63 -15.47 26.59 37.86
N CYS A 64 -14.37 26.52 37.12
CA CYS A 64 -13.60 25.29 36.92
C CYS A 64 -13.08 24.72 38.24
N ILE A 65 -12.50 25.56 39.12
CA ILE A 65 -12.02 25.15 40.45
C ILE A 65 -13.16 24.63 41.34
N ALA A 66 -14.27 25.37 41.41
CA ALA A 66 -15.44 24.96 42.18
C ALA A 66 -15.97 23.62 41.67
N TRP A 67 -16.05 23.45 40.35
CA TRP A 67 -16.48 22.19 39.76
C TRP A 67 -15.54 21.05 40.12
N TYR A 68 -14.23 21.25 39.97
CA TYR A 68 -13.19 20.27 40.27
C TYR A 68 -13.26 19.76 41.73
N LEU A 69 -13.44 20.69 42.69
CA LEU A 69 -13.51 20.36 44.12
C LEU A 69 -14.81 19.63 44.53
N HIS A 70 -15.85 19.65 43.70
CA HIS A 70 -17.18 19.12 44.05
C HIS A 70 -17.66 17.99 43.12
N GLN A 71 -16.78 17.37 42.33
CA GLN A 71 -17.13 16.35 41.32
C GLN A 71 -17.93 15.14 41.86
N HIS A 72 -17.82 14.82 43.16
CA HIS A 72 -18.52 13.69 43.78
C HIS A 72 -19.99 13.96 44.10
N ALA A 73 -20.44 15.22 44.09
CA ALA A 73 -21.84 15.57 44.22
C ALA A 73 -22.39 15.82 42.80
N LYS A 74 -23.28 14.97 42.28
CA LYS A 74 -23.94 15.11 40.95
C LYS A 74 -24.72 16.44 40.81
N LYS A 75 -24.04 17.57 40.69
CA LYS A 75 -24.62 18.93 40.66
C LYS A 75 -24.77 19.42 39.22
N ASP A 76 -25.81 20.21 38.95
CA ASP A 76 -25.99 20.89 37.65
C ASP A 76 -24.90 21.99 37.51
N PRO A 77 -24.09 22.01 36.44
CA PRO A 77 -23.11 23.08 36.17
C PRO A 77 -23.68 24.49 36.25
N ARG A 78 -24.98 24.66 35.95
CA ARG A 78 -25.69 25.95 36.00
C ARG A 78 -25.99 26.43 37.43
N ARG A 79 -25.81 25.58 38.45
CA ARG A 79 -26.17 25.86 39.85
C ARG A 79 -24.96 25.87 40.80
N ILE A 80 -23.75 26.11 40.30
CA ILE A 80 -22.51 26.08 41.09
C ILE A 80 -22.12 27.42 41.74
N GLN A 81 -22.92 28.47 41.56
CA GLN A 81 -22.59 29.84 41.99
C GLN A 81 -22.29 29.97 43.49
N ALA A 82 -22.93 29.16 44.35
CA ALA A 82 -22.66 29.16 45.78
C ALA A 82 -21.24 28.66 46.09
N GLN A 83 -20.83 27.56 45.45
CA GLN A 83 -19.49 26.98 45.58
C GLN A 83 -18.43 27.91 44.98
N VAL A 84 -18.74 28.60 43.87
CA VAL A 84 -17.83 29.61 43.31
C VAL A 84 -17.56 30.73 44.32
N LYS A 85 -18.57 31.17 45.08
CA LYS A 85 -18.36 32.16 46.15
C LYS A 85 -17.51 31.60 47.30
N GLU A 86 -17.67 30.32 47.65
CA GLU A 86 -16.85 29.66 48.68
C GLU A 86 -15.38 29.57 48.27
N VAL A 87 -15.12 29.12 47.02
CA VAL A 87 -13.78 29.09 46.43
C VAL A 87 -13.17 30.50 46.40
N PHE A 88 -13.94 31.50 45.98
CA PHE A 88 -13.46 32.87 45.94
C PHE A 88 -13.16 33.44 47.34
N LYS A 89 -13.98 33.12 48.35
CA LYS A 89 -13.71 33.48 49.75
C LYS A 89 -12.40 32.86 50.24
N ARG A 90 -12.15 31.59 49.91
CA ARG A 90 -10.89 30.91 50.24
C ARG A 90 -9.69 31.59 49.57
N TYR A 91 -9.82 32.00 48.31
CA TYR A 91 -8.79 32.78 47.62
C TYR A 91 -8.57 34.16 48.27
N CYS A 92 -9.64 34.85 48.69
CA CYS A 92 -9.53 36.11 49.43
C CYS A 92 -8.76 35.93 50.75
N SER A 93 -9.08 34.88 51.51
CA SER A 93 -8.38 34.54 52.75
C SER A 93 -6.90 34.24 52.50
N TYR A 94 -6.57 33.50 51.43
CA TYR A 94 -5.18 33.24 51.03
C TYR A 94 -4.41 34.52 50.73
N LYS A 95 -5.05 35.49 50.04
CA LYS A 95 -4.46 36.79 49.74
C LYS A 95 -4.45 37.77 50.92
N GLY A 96 -4.99 37.40 52.08
CA GLY A 96 -5.13 38.32 53.22
C GLY A 96 -6.14 39.46 52.97
N ILE A 97 -7.08 39.28 52.04
CA ILE A 97 -8.08 40.29 51.66
C ILE A 97 -9.44 39.89 52.25
N SER A 98 -10.16 40.84 52.86
CA SER A 98 -11.53 40.59 53.31
C SER A 98 -12.50 40.49 52.13
N TYR A 99 -13.26 39.40 52.08
CA TYR A 99 -14.29 39.21 51.07
C TYR A 99 -15.39 40.27 51.17
N THR A 100 -15.73 40.92 50.05
CA THR A 100 -16.93 41.75 49.92
C THR A 100 -17.71 41.40 48.65
N PRO A 101 -19.05 41.55 48.63
CA PRO A 101 -19.83 41.37 47.40
C PRO A 101 -19.39 42.29 46.25
N SER A 102 -18.91 43.50 46.56
CA SER A 102 -18.37 44.43 45.57
C SER A 102 -17.11 43.85 44.91
N LEU A 103 -16.14 43.39 45.71
CA LEU A 103 -14.91 42.76 45.24
C LEU A 103 -15.19 41.54 44.37
N PHE A 104 -16.16 40.71 44.78
CA PHE A 104 -16.59 39.58 43.95
C PHE A 104 -17.11 40.08 42.60
N ARG A 105 -18.02 41.06 42.56
CA ARG A 105 -18.58 41.56 41.29
C ARG A 105 -17.54 42.18 40.38
N SER A 106 -16.60 42.97 40.91
CA SER A 106 -15.59 43.70 40.14
C SER A 106 -14.28 42.93 39.90
N PHE A 107 -14.24 41.63 40.18
CA PHE A 107 -13.03 40.83 39.99
C PHE A 107 -12.58 40.80 38.52
N LYS A 108 -11.26 40.92 38.30
CA LYS A 108 -10.66 40.96 36.96
C LYS A 108 -10.42 39.54 36.42
N PRO A 109 -10.35 39.35 35.09
CA PRO A 109 -9.89 38.09 34.49
C PRO A 109 -8.53 37.65 35.06
N ILE A 110 -8.28 36.34 35.08
CA ILE A 110 -7.06 35.74 35.63
C ILE A 110 -6.09 35.42 34.49
N ASP A 111 -4.90 36.01 34.51
CA ASP A 111 -3.84 35.66 33.56
C ASP A 111 -3.27 34.26 33.84
N LEU A 112 -2.78 33.58 32.80
CA LEU A 112 -2.17 32.25 32.92
C LEU A 112 -1.04 32.19 33.97
N LEU A 113 -0.27 33.27 34.14
CA LEU A 113 0.81 33.33 35.14
C LEU A 113 0.28 33.44 36.57
N GLN A 114 -0.94 33.94 36.75
CA GLN A 114 -1.58 34.04 38.06
C GLN A 114 -2.17 32.70 38.53
N LEU A 115 -2.16 31.68 37.67
CA LEU A 115 -2.62 30.34 38.03
C LEU A 115 -1.70 29.69 39.08
N ASP A 116 -0.42 30.03 39.13
CA ASP A 116 0.51 29.52 40.15
C ASP A 116 0.01 29.85 41.57
N GLU A 117 -0.50 31.07 41.76
CA GLU A 117 -1.06 31.51 43.05
C GLU A 117 -2.34 30.74 43.42
N LEU A 118 -3.13 30.35 42.42
CA LEU A 118 -4.32 29.54 42.62
C LEU A 118 -3.92 28.09 42.96
N GLU A 119 -2.92 27.55 42.28
CA GLU A 119 -2.35 26.25 42.59
C GLU A 119 -1.85 26.22 44.03
N GLU A 120 -1.10 27.24 44.48
CA GLU A 120 -0.68 27.40 45.88
C GLU A 120 -1.87 27.44 46.85
N CYS A 121 -2.89 28.24 46.56
CA CYS A 121 -4.09 28.39 47.39
C CYS A 121 -4.91 27.09 47.55
N PHE A 122 -5.02 26.29 46.48
CA PHE A 122 -5.91 25.12 46.44
C PHE A 122 -5.21 23.76 46.49
N HIS A 123 -3.88 23.74 46.38
CA HIS A 123 -3.03 22.56 46.49
C HIS A 123 -3.21 21.48 45.40
N PHE A 124 -3.48 21.89 44.16
CA PHE A 124 -3.48 21.02 42.98
C PHE A 124 -2.97 21.78 41.75
N GLY A 125 -2.49 21.07 40.72
CA GLY A 125 -2.01 21.69 39.48
C GLY A 125 -3.14 22.10 38.54
N ILE A 126 -2.93 23.13 37.71
CA ILE A 126 -3.90 23.55 36.69
C ILE A 126 -3.22 23.44 35.32
N ASN A 127 -3.73 22.61 34.43
CA ASN A 127 -3.25 22.56 33.04
C ASN A 127 -4.21 23.33 32.15
N VAL A 128 -3.68 24.09 31.20
CA VAL A 128 -4.47 24.86 30.24
C VAL A 128 -4.21 24.34 28.84
N TYR A 129 -5.29 24.05 28.12
CA TYR A 129 -5.29 23.59 26.75
C TYR A 129 -5.96 24.60 25.84
N SER A 130 -5.63 24.58 24.55
CA SER A 130 -6.33 25.29 23.48
C SER A 130 -6.77 24.30 22.40
N MET A 131 -7.84 24.62 21.68
CA MET A 131 -8.31 23.83 20.55
C MET A 131 -8.34 24.68 19.28
N ASP A 132 -7.70 24.21 18.21
CA ASP A 132 -7.93 24.76 16.87
C ASP A 132 -9.31 24.31 16.39
N VAL A 133 -10.20 25.28 16.17
CA VAL A 133 -11.60 25.05 15.78
C VAL A 133 -11.72 24.40 14.39
N LYS A 134 -10.75 24.64 13.48
CA LYS A 134 -10.79 24.09 12.12
C LYS A 134 -10.40 22.62 12.10
N THR A 135 -9.35 22.26 12.81
CA THR A 135 -8.78 20.90 12.79
C THR A 135 -9.26 20.03 13.94
N GLY A 136 -9.78 20.61 15.02
CA GLY A 136 -10.10 19.92 16.27
C GLY A 136 -8.87 19.53 17.09
N ASN A 137 -7.66 19.95 16.69
CA ASN A 137 -6.43 19.64 17.39
C ASN A 137 -6.36 20.37 18.73
N VAL A 138 -5.94 19.66 19.78
CA VAL A 138 -5.93 20.15 21.16
C VAL A 138 -4.51 20.14 21.71
N GLU A 139 -4.01 21.32 22.06
CA GLU A 139 -2.64 21.56 22.51
C GLU A 139 -2.61 22.06 23.95
N CYS A 140 -1.61 21.62 24.72
CA CYS A 140 -1.38 22.12 26.08
C CYS A 140 -0.57 23.41 26.00
N ILE A 141 -1.20 24.54 26.32
CA ILE A 141 -0.58 25.88 26.28
C ILE A 141 0.03 26.27 27.64
N ARG A 142 -0.41 25.65 28.74
CA ARG A 142 0.26 25.73 30.04
C ARG A 142 0.17 24.40 30.76
N ARG A 143 1.29 23.94 31.29
CA ARG A 143 1.38 22.77 32.16
C ARG A 143 1.81 23.23 33.55
N SER A 144 1.13 22.73 34.57
CA SER A 144 1.51 22.95 35.97
C SER A 144 2.87 22.28 36.26
N GLU A 145 3.72 22.97 37.02
CA GLU A 145 4.99 22.40 37.53
C GLU A 145 4.78 21.56 38.80
N ARG A 146 3.61 21.66 39.43
CA ARG A 146 3.29 20.90 40.64
C ARG A 146 3.20 19.41 40.36
N GLU A 147 3.90 18.61 41.17
CA GLU A 147 3.74 17.15 41.19
C GLU A 147 2.41 16.75 41.87
N GLY A 148 1.70 15.79 41.30
CA GLY A 148 0.45 15.25 41.86
C GLY A 148 -0.78 15.46 40.97
N VAL A 149 -1.96 15.57 41.59
CA VAL A 149 -3.23 15.68 40.86
C VAL A 149 -3.38 17.08 40.25
N ALA A 150 -3.81 17.13 38.99
CA ALA A 150 -4.07 18.37 38.28
C ALA A 150 -5.49 18.39 37.69
N MET A 151 -6.06 19.58 37.60
CA MET A 151 -7.27 19.82 36.82
C MET A 151 -6.92 20.36 35.44
N ASP A 152 -7.71 19.99 34.43
CA ASP A 152 -7.51 20.43 33.06
C ASP A 152 -8.59 21.46 32.67
N ILE A 153 -8.17 22.59 32.09
CA ILE A 153 -9.08 23.62 31.55
C ILE A 153 -8.81 23.85 30.06
N LEU A 154 -9.87 24.08 29.29
CA LEU A 154 -9.81 24.48 27.90
C LEU A 154 -10.00 25.99 27.81
N SER A 155 -9.05 26.68 27.22
CA SER A 155 -9.11 28.10 26.91
C SER A 155 -9.67 28.31 25.50
N HIS A 156 -10.70 29.14 25.37
CA HIS A 156 -11.22 29.58 24.08
C HIS A 156 -11.68 31.04 24.18
N GLU A 157 -11.20 31.92 23.31
CA GLU A 157 -11.53 33.37 23.30
C GLU A 157 -11.53 34.00 24.71
N ASN A 158 -10.43 33.82 25.48
CA ASN A 158 -10.31 34.35 26.83
C ASN A 158 -11.36 33.84 27.85
N HIS A 159 -11.99 32.70 27.58
CA HIS A 159 -12.91 32.01 28.50
C HIS A 159 -12.40 30.62 28.86
N ALA A 160 -12.56 30.25 30.12
CA ALA A 160 -12.14 28.94 30.63
C ALA A 160 -13.33 27.96 30.69
N LEU A 161 -13.15 26.79 30.08
CA LEU A 161 -14.06 25.65 30.18
C LEU A 161 -13.38 24.53 30.95
N TYR A 162 -14.14 23.73 31.71
CA TYR A 162 -13.58 22.60 32.45
C TYR A 162 -13.47 21.35 31.58
N ILE A 163 -12.31 20.68 31.57
CA ILE A 163 -12.10 19.43 30.83
C ILE A 163 -12.31 18.25 31.80
N LYS A 164 -13.26 17.36 31.48
CA LYS A 164 -13.51 16.12 32.25
C LYS A 164 -12.50 15.02 31.95
N ASN A 165 -12.05 14.94 30.71
CA ASN A 165 -11.15 13.90 30.22
C ASN A 165 -10.37 14.42 29.02
N VAL A 166 -9.08 14.70 29.21
CA VAL A 166 -8.20 15.25 28.18
C VAL A 166 -7.93 14.28 27.03
N ASP A 167 -7.82 12.98 27.32
CA ASP A 167 -7.54 11.97 26.29
C ASP A 167 -8.69 11.87 25.30
N MET A 168 -9.93 11.88 25.79
CA MET A 168 -11.12 11.88 24.94
C MET A 168 -11.27 13.18 24.17
N LEU A 169 -10.85 14.32 24.75
CA LEU A 169 -10.82 15.60 24.06
C LEU A 169 -9.77 15.61 22.93
N GLN A 170 -8.64 14.92 23.12
CA GLN A 170 -7.57 14.72 22.13
C GLN A 170 -7.83 13.56 21.16
N SER A 171 -9.03 12.95 21.19
CA SER A 171 -9.37 11.76 20.39
C SER A 171 -8.41 10.57 20.57
N LYS A 172 -7.87 10.40 21.78
CA LYS A 172 -6.98 9.28 22.15
C LYS A 172 -7.78 8.18 22.83
N TYR A 173 -8.12 7.14 22.07
CA TYR A 173 -8.87 5.99 22.56
C TYR A 173 -7.93 4.82 22.82
N GLN A 174 -7.53 4.61 24.07
CA GLN A 174 -6.61 3.55 24.45
C GLN A 174 -7.32 2.20 24.58
N CYS A 175 -6.73 1.15 24.02
CA CYS A 175 -7.18 -0.22 24.20
C CYS A 175 -6.86 -0.73 25.61
N SER A 176 -7.86 -1.26 26.31
CA SER A 176 -7.69 -1.82 27.66
C SER A 176 -6.91 -3.13 27.71
N LYS A 177 -6.67 -3.77 26.55
CA LYS A 177 -5.98 -5.06 26.44
C LYS A 177 -4.51 -4.91 26.03
N CYS A 178 -4.21 -4.05 25.07
CA CYS A 178 -2.86 -3.91 24.48
C CYS A 178 -2.29 -2.48 24.56
N GLU A 179 -3.02 -1.55 25.19
CA GLU A 179 -2.63 -0.16 25.39
C GLU A 179 -2.44 0.67 24.10
N MET A 180 -2.75 0.11 22.92
CA MET A 180 -2.68 0.85 21.65
C MET A 180 -3.69 2.01 21.63
N ILE A 181 -3.22 3.18 21.20
CA ILE A 181 -4.04 4.40 21.10
C ILE A 181 -4.62 4.51 19.69
N SER A 182 -5.96 4.54 19.61
CA SER A 182 -6.70 4.77 18.38
C SER A 182 -7.19 6.20 18.28
N VAL A 183 -7.26 6.73 17.06
CA VAL A 183 -7.79 8.08 16.78
C VAL A 183 -9.31 8.18 16.81
N SER A 184 -10.02 7.06 16.95
CA SER A 184 -11.48 7.05 17.10
C SER A 184 -11.98 5.83 17.89
N SER A 185 -13.15 5.96 18.50
CA SER A 185 -13.80 4.85 19.23
C SER A 185 -14.21 3.70 18.32
N THR A 186 -14.47 3.96 17.03
CA THR A 186 -14.80 2.92 16.05
C THR A 186 -13.58 2.09 15.72
N LYS A 187 -12.44 2.75 15.43
CA LYS A 187 -11.17 2.06 15.20
C LYS A 187 -10.72 1.24 16.41
N LEU A 188 -10.90 1.77 17.63
CA LEU A 188 -10.62 1.00 18.83
C LEU A 188 -11.49 -0.26 18.94
N ARG A 189 -12.78 -0.14 18.60
CA ARG A 189 -13.73 -1.27 18.63
C ARG A 189 -13.38 -2.33 17.59
N ASP A 190 -13.02 -1.90 16.39
CA ASP A 190 -12.63 -2.80 15.30
C ASP A 190 -11.29 -3.48 15.62
N HIS A 191 -10.33 -2.73 16.16
CA HIS A 191 -9.08 -3.26 16.70
C HIS A 191 -9.34 -4.30 17.80
N ALA A 192 -10.18 -3.97 18.80
CA ALA A 192 -10.52 -4.87 19.90
C ALA A 192 -11.22 -6.16 19.45
N LYS A 193 -11.96 -6.11 18.33
CA LYS A 193 -12.64 -7.28 17.74
C LYS A 193 -11.71 -8.15 16.89
N ASN A 194 -10.83 -7.55 16.10
CA ASN A 194 -10.19 -8.24 14.98
C ASN A 194 -8.66 -8.27 15.01
N GLN A 195 -7.99 -7.38 15.75
CA GLN A 195 -6.55 -7.16 15.61
C GLN A 195 -5.77 -6.95 16.92
N CYS A 196 -6.46 -6.94 18.06
CA CYS A 196 -5.84 -6.67 19.37
C CYS A 196 -4.76 -7.68 19.77
N GLU A 197 -4.84 -8.91 19.28
CA GLU A 197 -3.90 -10.00 19.58
C GLU A 197 -2.91 -10.27 18.43
N LEU A 198 -3.01 -9.52 17.32
CA LEU A 198 -2.05 -9.61 16.22
C LEU A 198 -0.79 -8.83 16.58
N VAL A 199 0.21 -9.55 17.07
CA VAL A 199 1.57 -9.04 17.19
C VAL A 199 2.21 -9.08 15.80
N ASN A 200 2.54 -7.91 15.23
CA ASN A 200 3.44 -7.87 14.08
C ASN A 200 4.83 -8.28 14.56
N ILE A 201 5.21 -9.53 14.28
CA ILE A 201 6.55 -10.05 14.55
C ILE A 201 7.38 -9.80 13.31
N GLU A 202 8.18 -8.74 13.33
CA GLU A 202 9.25 -8.58 12.36
C GLU A 202 10.41 -9.50 12.76
N SER A 203 10.67 -10.50 11.92
CA SER A 203 11.76 -11.46 12.05
C SER A 203 12.86 -11.12 11.05
N PHE A 204 14.06 -10.85 11.55
CA PHE A 204 15.26 -10.72 10.73
C PHE A 204 16.13 -11.96 10.98
N PRO A 205 16.74 -12.55 9.94
CA PRO A 205 17.66 -13.66 10.11
C PRO A 205 18.88 -13.23 10.96
N ALA A 206 19.35 -14.07 11.89
CA ALA A 206 20.44 -13.72 12.81
C ALA A 206 21.82 -13.74 12.13
N GLU A 207 21.96 -14.56 11.09
CA GLU A 207 23.07 -14.55 10.14
C GLU A 207 22.62 -13.82 8.86
N PRO A 208 23.49 -13.06 8.17
CA PRO A 208 23.16 -12.50 6.86
C PRO A 208 22.83 -13.64 5.89
N THR A 209 21.54 -13.87 5.62
CA THR A 209 21.14 -14.77 4.53
C THR A 209 21.29 -14.01 3.23
N ILE A 210 21.92 -14.65 2.24
CA ILE A 210 21.97 -14.10 0.88
C ILE A 210 20.54 -14.10 0.37
N TYR A 211 19.91 -12.94 0.34
CA TYR A 211 18.62 -12.75 -0.30
C TYR A 211 18.81 -13.00 -1.80
N ARG A 212 18.24 -14.10 -2.29
CA ARG A 212 18.09 -14.34 -3.72
C ARG A 212 16.64 -14.05 -4.10
N PRO A 213 16.39 -13.06 -4.97
CA PRO A 213 15.07 -12.89 -5.55
C PRO A 213 14.62 -14.21 -6.18
N ALA A 214 13.39 -14.63 -5.86
CA ALA A 214 12.85 -15.83 -6.45
C ALA A 214 12.81 -15.67 -7.99
N PRO A 215 13.22 -16.70 -8.77
CA PRO A 215 13.02 -16.69 -10.21
C PRO A 215 11.53 -16.59 -10.51
N ASN A 216 11.15 -16.05 -11.67
CA ASN A 216 9.75 -16.05 -12.08
C ASN A 216 9.16 -17.47 -12.11
N THR A 217 7.84 -17.55 -11.96
CA THR A 217 7.12 -18.82 -11.84
C THR A 217 7.40 -19.75 -13.02
N ILE A 218 7.41 -19.24 -14.26
CA ILE A 218 7.65 -20.05 -15.46
C ILE A 218 9.05 -20.67 -15.41
N ARG A 219 10.10 -19.87 -15.18
CA ARG A 219 11.48 -20.33 -15.02
C ARG A 219 11.61 -21.38 -13.91
N SER A 220 10.98 -21.12 -12.77
CA SER A 220 10.98 -22.04 -11.63
C SER A 220 10.35 -23.38 -12.01
N MET A 221 9.26 -23.39 -12.77
CA MET A 221 8.58 -24.63 -13.17
C MET A 221 9.34 -25.36 -14.28
N LEU A 222 9.85 -24.67 -15.29
CA LEU A 222 10.70 -25.27 -16.32
C LEU A 222 11.89 -26.01 -15.68
N THR A 223 12.52 -25.39 -14.67
CA THR A 223 13.61 -26.01 -13.90
C THR A 223 13.12 -27.20 -13.07
N LYS A 224 12.01 -27.05 -12.33
CA LYS A 224 11.43 -28.09 -11.47
C LYS A 224 11.10 -29.37 -12.24
N TYR A 225 10.62 -29.25 -13.48
CA TYR A 225 10.21 -30.39 -14.33
C TYR A 225 11.25 -30.75 -15.41
N SER A 226 12.47 -30.22 -15.30
CA SER A 226 13.59 -30.49 -16.20
C SER A 226 13.23 -30.34 -17.68
N ILE A 227 12.53 -29.24 -18.03
CA ILE A 227 12.19 -28.88 -19.41
C ILE A 227 13.35 -28.10 -20.01
N LYS A 228 13.80 -28.51 -21.20
CA LYS A 228 14.85 -27.84 -21.99
C LYS A 228 14.27 -27.38 -23.33
N GLY A 229 14.85 -26.34 -23.92
CA GLY A 229 14.48 -25.85 -25.26
C GLY A 229 13.28 -24.89 -25.30
N ILE A 230 12.68 -24.58 -24.15
CA ILE A 230 11.61 -23.59 -24.01
C ILE A 230 12.12 -22.48 -23.10
N ASP A 231 12.09 -21.23 -23.56
CA ASP A 231 12.43 -20.07 -22.73
C ASP A 231 11.29 -19.69 -21.78
N GLN A 232 11.56 -18.77 -20.86
CA GLN A 232 10.65 -18.37 -19.77
C GLN A 232 9.80 -17.12 -20.07
N TYR A 233 9.90 -16.56 -21.27
CA TYR A 233 9.33 -15.25 -21.61
C TYR A 233 7.91 -15.39 -22.17
N LEU A 234 7.03 -14.44 -21.84
CA LEU A 234 5.71 -14.32 -22.46
C LEU A 234 5.80 -13.33 -23.61
N ASP A 235 5.82 -13.79 -24.85
CA ASP A 235 6.30 -12.98 -25.97
C ASP A 235 5.35 -11.83 -26.36
N HIS A 236 4.05 -12.04 -26.20
CA HIS A 236 3.03 -11.13 -26.69
C HIS A 236 2.29 -10.37 -25.59
N TYR A 237 1.85 -9.18 -25.96
CA TYR A 237 1.20 -8.14 -25.16
C TYR A 237 0.42 -7.19 -26.08
N LEU A 238 -0.46 -6.39 -25.49
CA LEU A 238 -1.15 -5.28 -26.18
C LEU A 238 -0.66 -3.94 -25.67
N VAL A 239 -0.80 -2.91 -26.49
CA VAL A 239 -0.60 -1.51 -26.08
C VAL A 239 -1.82 -0.68 -26.42
N TYR A 240 -2.05 0.40 -25.69
CA TYR A 240 -3.15 1.32 -25.95
C TYR A 240 -2.79 2.77 -25.61
N ASP A 241 -3.55 3.70 -26.19
CA ASP A 241 -3.47 5.14 -25.91
C ASP A 241 -4.83 5.80 -26.14
N PHE A 242 -5.23 6.72 -25.26
CA PHE A 242 -6.52 7.42 -25.32
C PHE A 242 -6.36 8.87 -25.73
N GLU A 243 -7.38 9.37 -26.43
CA GLU A 243 -7.55 10.80 -26.65
C GLU A 243 -8.87 11.32 -26.07
N ALA A 244 -8.88 12.61 -25.74
CA ALA A 244 -10.00 13.26 -25.07
C ALA A 244 -10.47 14.54 -25.77
N ILE A 245 -11.78 14.76 -25.76
CA ILE A 245 -12.40 16.06 -26.02
C ILE A 245 -12.14 16.98 -24.82
N LEU A 246 -11.77 18.23 -25.08
CA LEU A 246 -11.58 19.27 -24.07
C LEU A 246 -12.84 20.15 -23.96
N LYS A 247 -13.85 19.65 -23.27
CA LYS A 247 -15.12 20.36 -23.11
C LYS A 247 -14.95 21.54 -22.15
N LEU A 248 -15.28 22.75 -22.60
CA LEU A 248 -15.13 23.96 -21.79
C LEU A 248 -16.16 24.00 -20.63
N VAL A 249 -15.71 24.28 -19.41
CA VAL A 249 -16.56 24.33 -18.20
C VAL A 249 -16.46 25.66 -17.45
N MET A 250 -15.26 26.26 -17.34
CA MET A 250 -15.03 27.55 -16.67
C MET A 250 -15.71 27.66 -15.28
N ALA A 251 -15.56 26.64 -14.43
CA ALA A 251 -16.19 26.61 -13.10
C ALA A 251 -15.22 26.98 -11.97
N LEU A 252 -15.62 27.90 -11.08
CA LEU A 252 -14.87 28.23 -9.86
C LEU A 252 -14.96 27.11 -8.83
N HIS A 253 -13.81 26.70 -8.31
CA HIS A 253 -13.69 25.72 -7.23
C HIS A 253 -12.90 26.33 -6.06
N GLY A 254 -13.61 26.85 -5.06
CA GLY A 254 -13.01 27.63 -3.98
C GLY A 254 -12.63 29.04 -4.42
N GLU A 255 -11.69 29.66 -3.73
CA GLU A 255 -11.32 31.08 -3.95
C GLU A 255 -10.29 31.28 -5.09
N ASN A 256 -9.42 30.29 -5.35
CA ASN A 256 -8.25 30.46 -6.22
C ASN A 256 -8.15 29.47 -7.38
N THR A 257 -9.06 28.48 -7.49
CA THR A 257 -8.97 27.44 -8.52
C THR A 257 -10.12 27.57 -9.50
N VAL A 258 -9.83 27.57 -10.80
CA VAL A 258 -10.83 27.54 -11.88
C VAL A 258 -10.62 26.27 -12.68
N PHE A 259 -11.66 25.45 -12.77
CA PHE A 259 -11.69 24.32 -13.69
C PHE A 259 -11.99 24.83 -15.08
N THR A 260 -11.04 24.67 -15.99
CA THR A 260 -11.14 25.20 -17.34
C THR A 260 -11.88 24.24 -18.27
N ASN A 261 -11.42 22.99 -18.32
CA ASN A 261 -11.91 21.98 -19.24
C ASN A 261 -12.21 20.67 -18.50
N GLU A 262 -13.29 20.02 -18.91
CA GLU A 262 -13.60 18.63 -18.62
C GLU A 262 -13.05 17.76 -19.75
N HIS A 263 -12.23 16.78 -19.41
CA HIS A 263 -11.68 15.83 -20.39
C HIS A 263 -12.65 14.66 -20.53
N ILE A 264 -13.13 14.42 -21.75
CA ILE A 264 -14.06 13.34 -22.06
C ILE A 264 -13.37 12.39 -23.05
N PRO A 265 -13.18 11.09 -22.73
CA PRO A 265 -12.53 10.16 -23.65
C PRO A 265 -13.34 10.07 -24.96
N VAL A 266 -12.67 10.18 -26.09
CA VAL A 266 -13.29 10.21 -27.43
C VAL A 266 -12.75 9.15 -28.36
N SER A 267 -11.48 8.77 -28.22
CA SER A 267 -10.91 7.66 -28.96
C SER A 267 -9.93 6.86 -28.13
N VAL A 268 -9.72 5.62 -28.57
CA VAL A 268 -8.65 4.76 -28.08
C VAL A 268 -8.09 3.94 -29.23
N SER A 269 -6.79 4.00 -29.42
CA SER A 269 -6.06 3.10 -30.29
C SER A 269 -5.52 1.94 -29.47
N VAL A 270 -5.66 0.71 -29.99
CA VAL A 270 -5.10 -0.52 -29.41
C VAL A 270 -4.31 -1.22 -30.49
N ALA A 271 -3.07 -1.63 -30.18
CA ALA A 271 -2.26 -2.45 -31.07
C ALA A 271 -1.79 -3.72 -30.34
N ASP A 272 -1.66 -4.82 -31.06
CA ASP A 272 -1.20 -6.09 -30.50
C ASP A 272 0.13 -6.54 -31.10
N SER A 273 0.98 -7.15 -30.27
CA SER A 273 2.31 -7.60 -30.70
C SER A 273 2.32 -9.00 -31.33
N LEU A 274 1.16 -9.66 -31.47
CA LEU A 274 1.05 -10.97 -32.10
C LEU A 274 0.85 -10.84 -33.62
N THR A 275 -0.07 -9.97 -34.03
CA THR A 275 -0.40 -9.70 -35.43
C THR A 275 0.17 -8.38 -35.95
N GLU A 276 0.60 -7.49 -35.03
CA GLU A 276 0.97 -6.09 -35.33
C GLU A 276 -0.20 -5.27 -35.92
N GLU A 277 -1.44 -5.74 -35.79
CA GLU A 277 -2.63 -4.98 -36.16
C GLU A 277 -2.89 -3.85 -35.17
N VAL A 278 -3.45 -2.76 -35.68
CA VAL A 278 -3.89 -1.60 -34.91
C VAL A 278 -5.37 -1.33 -35.17
N ARG A 279 -6.12 -1.05 -34.12
CA ARG A 279 -7.53 -0.68 -34.19
C ARG A 279 -7.79 0.56 -33.35
N CYS A 280 -8.37 1.58 -33.98
CA CYS A 280 -8.81 2.80 -33.31
C CYS A 280 -10.33 2.79 -33.19
N PHE A 281 -10.84 2.97 -31.98
CA PHE A 281 -12.25 3.19 -31.69
C PHE A 281 -12.49 4.66 -31.46
N VAL A 282 -13.62 5.18 -31.92
CA VAL A 282 -14.01 6.59 -31.75
C VAL A 282 -15.50 6.64 -31.45
N SER A 283 -15.87 7.18 -30.29
CA SER A 283 -17.26 7.24 -29.82
C SER A 283 -17.48 8.48 -28.97
N ASP A 284 -18.71 9.00 -29.00
CA ASP A 284 -19.22 10.07 -28.13
C ASP A 284 -19.72 9.55 -26.77
N GLU A 285 -19.84 8.24 -26.61
CA GLU A 285 -20.26 7.58 -25.38
C GLU A 285 -19.07 6.85 -24.73
N PRO A 286 -18.50 7.36 -23.62
CA PRO A 286 -17.35 6.77 -22.93
C PRO A 286 -17.52 5.27 -22.62
N LYS A 287 -18.70 4.86 -22.17
CA LYS A 287 -18.97 3.46 -21.83
C LYS A 287 -18.94 2.55 -23.07
N MET A 288 -19.47 2.99 -24.21
CA MET A 288 -19.42 2.23 -25.47
C MET A 288 -17.99 2.16 -26.00
N LEU A 289 -17.24 3.26 -25.93
CA LEU A 289 -15.81 3.29 -26.28
C LEU A 289 -15.01 2.22 -25.53
N LEU A 290 -15.23 2.13 -24.21
CA LEU A 290 -14.58 1.13 -23.37
C LEU A 290 -15.08 -0.29 -23.67
N THR A 291 -16.37 -0.46 -23.93
CA THR A 291 -16.95 -1.76 -24.29
C THR A 291 -16.28 -2.31 -25.55
N ASP A 292 -16.20 -1.50 -26.61
CA ASP A 292 -15.56 -1.88 -27.87
C ASP A 292 -14.07 -2.18 -27.69
N MET A 293 -13.36 -1.36 -26.92
CA MET A 293 -11.94 -1.57 -26.58
C MET A 293 -11.73 -2.91 -25.89
N PHE A 294 -12.47 -3.19 -24.81
CA PHE A 294 -12.26 -4.40 -24.01
C PHE A 294 -12.79 -5.65 -24.71
N GLU A 295 -13.79 -5.55 -25.58
CA GLU A 295 -14.20 -6.66 -26.44
C GLU A 295 -13.09 -7.03 -27.43
N TYR A 296 -12.45 -6.05 -28.06
CA TYR A 296 -11.30 -6.29 -28.93
C TYR A 296 -10.09 -6.84 -28.18
N ILE A 297 -9.76 -6.28 -27.01
CA ILE A 297 -8.70 -6.82 -26.14
C ILE A 297 -8.99 -8.27 -25.77
N HIS A 298 -10.25 -8.61 -25.46
CA HIS A 298 -10.64 -9.98 -25.12
C HIS A 298 -10.41 -10.94 -26.31
N GLN A 299 -10.87 -10.57 -27.51
CA GLN A 299 -10.69 -11.36 -28.73
C GLN A 299 -9.21 -11.63 -29.04
N VAL A 300 -8.36 -10.60 -28.91
CA VAL A 300 -6.91 -10.74 -29.14
C VAL A 300 -6.25 -11.53 -28.00
N SER A 301 -6.68 -11.32 -26.76
CA SER A 301 -6.14 -12.03 -25.59
C SER A 301 -6.37 -13.54 -25.70
N ILE A 302 -7.48 -14.00 -26.28
CA ILE A 302 -7.70 -15.44 -26.57
C ILE A 302 -6.62 -15.98 -27.50
N LYS A 303 -6.24 -15.24 -28.55
CA LYS A 303 -5.19 -15.66 -29.49
C LYS A 303 -3.82 -15.73 -28.82
N ILE A 304 -3.49 -14.72 -28.00
CA ILE A 304 -2.24 -14.70 -27.23
C ILE A 304 -2.21 -15.82 -26.19
N HIS A 305 -3.34 -16.08 -25.52
CA HIS A 305 -3.48 -17.18 -24.57
C HIS A 305 -3.26 -18.54 -25.25
N GLN A 306 -3.85 -18.74 -26.42
CA GLN A 306 -3.64 -19.96 -27.21
C GLN A 306 -2.17 -20.14 -27.59
N TYR A 307 -1.49 -19.06 -28.00
CA TYR A 307 -0.05 -19.07 -28.25
C TYR A 307 0.75 -19.47 -27.00
N ASN A 308 0.44 -18.86 -25.85
CA ASN A 308 1.11 -19.14 -24.58
C ASN A 308 0.92 -20.61 -24.14
N VAL A 309 -0.31 -21.13 -24.21
CA VAL A 309 -0.61 -22.52 -23.86
C VAL A 309 0.14 -23.48 -24.77
N HIS A 310 0.19 -23.20 -26.08
CA HIS A 310 0.94 -24.02 -27.02
C HIS A 310 2.45 -24.00 -26.72
N LYS A 311 3.03 -22.81 -26.47
CA LYS A 311 4.45 -22.65 -26.11
C LYS A 311 4.82 -23.47 -24.87
N TYR A 312 3.95 -23.53 -23.87
CA TYR A 312 4.20 -24.22 -22.60
C TYR A 312 3.47 -25.58 -22.46
N GLU A 313 2.95 -26.14 -23.55
CA GLU A 313 2.13 -27.36 -23.51
C GLU A 313 2.88 -28.54 -22.89
N ILE A 314 4.15 -28.72 -23.25
CA ILE A 314 5.01 -29.80 -22.71
C ILE A 314 5.12 -29.68 -21.17
N LEU A 315 5.27 -28.46 -20.65
CA LEU A 315 5.33 -28.22 -19.21
C LEU A 315 4.00 -28.54 -18.54
N LEU A 316 2.89 -28.05 -19.12
CA LEU A 316 1.54 -28.29 -18.60
C LEU A 316 1.21 -29.79 -18.54
N ARG A 317 1.51 -30.54 -19.60
CA ARG A 317 1.33 -32.00 -19.65
C ARG A 317 2.14 -32.71 -18.56
N LYS A 318 3.43 -32.36 -18.39
CA LYS A 318 4.26 -32.93 -17.32
C LYS A 318 3.72 -32.64 -15.91
N ILE A 319 3.18 -31.45 -15.67
CA ILE A 319 2.57 -31.11 -14.39
C ILE A 319 1.34 -32.00 -14.12
N ILE A 320 0.48 -32.19 -15.13
CA ILE A 320 -0.69 -33.07 -15.04
C ILE A 320 -0.25 -34.52 -14.79
N ASP A 321 0.77 -35.02 -15.45
CA ASP A 321 1.26 -36.39 -15.21
C ASP A 321 1.81 -36.56 -13.78
N ALA A 322 2.59 -35.60 -13.31
CA ALA A 322 3.22 -35.66 -11.98
C ALA A 322 2.18 -35.58 -10.85
N HIS A 323 1.26 -34.61 -10.92
CA HIS A 323 0.38 -34.27 -9.79
C HIS A 323 -1.10 -34.49 -10.07
N GLY A 324 -1.48 -34.71 -11.33
CA GLY A 324 -2.87 -34.61 -11.76
C GLY A 324 -3.34 -33.16 -11.76
N LEU A 325 -4.62 -32.98 -12.05
CA LEU A 325 -5.29 -31.66 -12.00
C LEU A 325 -5.68 -31.27 -10.56
N THR A 326 -4.85 -31.61 -9.57
CA THR A 326 -5.10 -31.27 -8.16
C THR A 326 -5.23 -29.75 -7.98
N GLY A 327 -6.24 -29.30 -7.25
CA GLY A 327 -6.50 -27.89 -7.00
C GLY A 327 -7.08 -27.13 -8.21
N MET A 328 -7.44 -27.80 -9.29
CA MET A 328 -8.15 -27.22 -10.42
C MET A 328 -9.64 -27.61 -10.38
N GLU A 329 -10.50 -26.70 -10.81
CA GLU A 329 -11.92 -27.00 -11.01
C GLU A 329 -12.14 -27.41 -12.47
N ILE A 330 -12.66 -28.63 -12.67
CA ILE A 330 -12.94 -29.18 -14.00
C ILE A 330 -14.46 -29.26 -14.15
N PRO A 331 -15.07 -28.52 -15.11
CA PRO A 331 -16.52 -28.54 -15.30
C PRO A 331 -17.07 -29.96 -15.50
N GLY A 332 -18.07 -30.32 -14.68
CA GLY A 332 -18.75 -31.61 -14.74
C GLY A 332 -17.93 -32.83 -14.29
N ALA A 333 -16.75 -32.63 -13.70
CA ALA A 333 -15.93 -33.72 -13.16
C ALA A 333 -16.27 -34.03 -11.69
N LYS A 334 -15.98 -35.26 -11.24
CA LYS A 334 -16.19 -35.66 -9.85
C LYS A 334 -15.08 -35.05 -8.98
N LEU A 335 -15.47 -34.33 -7.92
CA LEU A 335 -14.55 -33.60 -7.01
C LEU A 335 -13.51 -34.51 -6.32
N ASP A 336 -13.83 -35.78 -6.08
CA ASP A 336 -12.94 -36.69 -5.33
C ASP A 336 -11.99 -37.52 -6.21
N LYS A 337 -12.01 -37.32 -7.54
CA LYS A 337 -11.12 -38.03 -8.47
C LYS A 337 -9.96 -37.12 -8.89
N THR A 338 -8.74 -37.63 -8.80
CA THR A 338 -7.57 -37.00 -9.43
C THR A 338 -7.51 -37.45 -10.88
N TYR A 339 -7.50 -36.48 -11.81
CA TYR A 339 -7.44 -36.72 -13.25
C TYR A 339 -6.01 -36.51 -13.77
N LYS A 340 -5.55 -37.43 -14.61
CA LYS A 340 -4.21 -37.46 -15.23
C LYS A 340 -4.30 -37.13 -16.72
N MET A 341 -3.15 -37.05 -17.40
CA MET A 341 -3.11 -36.64 -18.81
C MET A 341 -3.85 -37.63 -19.70
N ILE A 342 -3.83 -38.92 -19.37
CA ILE A 342 -4.60 -39.96 -20.06
C ILE A 342 -6.12 -39.71 -20.04
N ASP A 343 -6.66 -39.16 -18.94
CA ASP A 343 -8.08 -38.80 -18.88
C ASP A 343 -8.36 -37.62 -19.83
N VAL A 344 -7.46 -36.63 -19.86
CA VAL A 344 -7.58 -35.44 -20.72
C VAL A 344 -7.48 -35.80 -22.21
N ASP A 345 -6.49 -36.62 -22.59
CA ASP A 345 -6.34 -37.12 -23.96
C ASP A 345 -7.56 -37.97 -24.37
N GLY A 346 -8.12 -38.75 -23.44
CA GLY A 346 -9.39 -39.46 -23.61
C GLY A 346 -10.54 -38.52 -23.92
N TRP A 347 -10.73 -37.46 -23.12
CA TRP A 347 -11.78 -36.46 -23.35
C TRP A 347 -11.65 -35.73 -24.69
N ILE A 348 -10.43 -35.42 -25.11
CA ILE A 348 -10.19 -34.80 -26.42
C ILE A 348 -10.53 -35.79 -27.54
N LYS A 349 -10.13 -37.06 -27.41
CA LYS A 349 -10.44 -38.11 -28.40
C LYS A 349 -11.93 -38.42 -28.49
N GLU A 350 -12.65 -38.37 -27.38
CA GLU A 350 -14.10 -38.53 -27.28
C GLU A 350 -14.87 -37.31 -27.80
N GLY A 351 -14.19 -36.21 -28.14
CA GLY A 351 -14.81 -34.98 -28.64
C GLY A 351 -15.44 -34.12 -27.56
N LYS A 352 -15.17 -34.37 -26.27
CA LYS A 352 -15.62 -33.52 -25.15
C LYS A 352 -14.94 -32.14 -25.17
N TYR A 353 -13.69 -32.09 -25.62
CA TYR A 353 -12.95 -30.85 -25.86
C TYR A 353 -12.32 -30.90 -27.25
N ALA A 354 -12.33 -29.78 -27.98
CA ALA A 354 -11.83 -29.72 -29.35
C ALA A 354 -10.30 -29.79 -29.43
N SER A 355 -9.60 -29.33 -28.39
CA SER A 355 -8.13 -29.31 -28.30
C SER A 355 -7.66 -29.25 -26.85
N PHE A 356 -6.34 -29.36 -26.63
CA PHE A 356 -5.77 -29.15 -25.30
C PHE A 356 -5.98 -27.70 -24.81
N PHE A 357 -5.95 -26.72 -25.73
CA PHE A 357 -6.25 -25.33 -25.40
C PHE A 357 -7.69 -25.14 -24.96
N ASP A 358 -8.64 -25.73 -25.70
CA ASP A 358 -10.07 -25.72 -25.35
C ASP A 358 -10.27 -26.28 -23.94
N PHE A 359 -9.71 -27.46 -23.66
CA PHE A 359 -9.69 -28.03 -22.31
C PHE A 359 -9.09 -27.05 -21.27
N HIS A 360 -7.88 -26.53 -21.52
CA HIS A 360 -7.20 -25.62 -20.59
C HIS A 360 -8.00 -24.35 -20.28
N SER A 361 -8.70 -23.80 -21.28
CA SER A 361 -9.49 -22.57 -21.15
C SER A 361 -10.72 -22.76 -20.25
N THR A 362 -11.26 -23.98 -20.17
CA THR A 362 -12.42 -24.32 -19.32
C THR A 362 -12.10 -24.53 -17.84
N LEU A 363 -10.81 -24.64 -17.49
CA LEU A 363 -10.41 -24.93 -16.11
C LEU A 363 -10.61 -23.71 -15.20
N GLY A 364 -11.26 -23.94 -14.06
CA GLY A 364 -11.35 -22.96 -12.97
C GLY A 364 -10.24 -23.14 -11.93
N PHE A 365 -10.06 -22.13 -11.07
CA PHE A 365 -9.11 -22.20 -9.95
C PHE A 365 -9.80 -22.75 -8.70
N GLY A 366 -9.31 -23.87 -8.17
CA GLY A 366 -9.78 -24.40 -6.88
C GLY A 366 -9.15 -23.70 -5.69
N LYS A 367 -9.61 -24.05 -4.47
CA LYS A 367 -9.10 -23.47 -3.20
C LYS A 367 -7.65 -23.85 -2.88
N GLN A 368 -7.18 -24.98 -3.40
CA GLN A 368 -5.84 -25.49 -3.13
C GLN A 368 -4.84 -24.94 -4.16
N ARG A 369 -3.72 -24.38 -3.68
CA ARG A 369 -2.62 -23.97 -4.56
C ARG A 369 -1.99 -25.19 -5.24
N SER A 370 -1.84 -25.12 -6.56
CA SER A 370 -1.19 -26.16 -7.38
C SER A 370 -0.19 -25.56 -8.36
N ASP A 371 0.77 -26.36 -8.83
CA ASP A 371 1.73 -25.90 -9.84
C ASP A 371 1.04 -25.55 -11.16
N TYR A 372 -0.01 -26.31 -11.53
CA TYR A 372 -0.82 -26.03 -12.71
C TYR A 372 -1.53 -24.69 -12.59
N GLY A 373 -2.21 -24.44 -11.47
CA GLY A 373 -2.90 -23.17 -11.21
C GLY A 373 -1.93 -21.98 -11.23
N ARG A 374 -0.73 -22.13 -10.66
CA ARG A 374 0.31 -21.09 -10.69
C ARG A 374 0.74 -20.75 -12.13
N ILE A 375 0.95 -21.75 -12.98
CA ILE A 375 1.33 -21.50 -14.38
C ILE A 375 0.14 -20.94 -15.17
N LYS A 376 -1.04 -21.52 -15.04
CA LYS A 376 -2.27 -21.04 -15.69
C LYS A 376 -2.49 -19.55 -15.44
N GLN A 377 -2.37 -19.10 -14.19
CA GLN A 377 -2.52 -17.68 -13.86
C GLN A 377 -1.59 -16.77 -14.69
N HIS A 378 -0.35 -17.20 -14.98
CA HIS A 378 0.57 -16.43 -15.80
C HIS A 378 0.30 -16.54 -17.31
N LEU A 379 -0.16 -17.70 -17.79
CA LEU A 379 -0.42 -17.90 -19.22
C LEU A 379 -1.71 -17.21 -19.68
N ASP A 380 -2.71 -17.15 -18.80
CA ASP A 380 -4.03 -16.56 -19.05
C ASP A 380 -4.00 -15.03 -19.00
N GLN A 381 -3.13 -14.43 -18.17
CA GLN A 381 -3.07 -12.99 -17.97
C GLN A 381 -2.21 -12.29 -19.01
N VAL A 382 -2.84 -11.72 -20.03
CA VAL A 382 -2.15 -10.98 -21.09
C VAL A 382 -1.78 -9.55 -20.63
N PRO A 383 -0.52 -9.10 -20.77
CA PRO A 383 -0.15 -7.73 -20.46
C PRO A 383 -0.77 -6.72 -21.44
N VAL A 384 -1.35 -5.64 -20.91
CA VAL A 384 -1.94 -4.54 -21.68
C VAL A 384 -1.30 -3.23 -21.21
N LEU A 385 -0.58 -2.52 -22.07
CA LEU A 385 0.30 -1.42 -21.64
C LEU A 385 -0.11 -0.07 -22.20
N GLY A 386 -0.19 0.93 -21.33
CA GLY A 386 -0.27 2.34 -21.70
C GLY A 386 1.00 3.12 -21.34
N PHE A 387 1.11 4.37 -21.79
CA PHE A 387 2.19 5.27 -21.40
C PHE A 387 1.68 6.38 -20.48
N ASN A 388 2.14 6.41 -19.22
CA ASN A 388 1.61 7.32 -18.20
C ASN A 388 0.09 7.14 -17.95
N SER A 389 -0.41 5.96 -18.29
CA SER A 389 -1.83 5.62 -18.21
C SER A 389 -2.33 5.56 -16.77
N GLY A 390 -1.48 5.13 -15.83
CA GLY A 390 -1.84 5.05 -14.42
C GLY A 390 -2.24 6.40 -13.82
N ARG A 391 -1.69 7.50 -14.35
CA ARG A 391 -1.98 8.88 -13.92
C ARG A 391 -3.01 9.58 -14.79
N TYR A 392 -3.00 9.35 -16.10
CA TYR A 392 -3.89 10.03 -17.04
C TYR A 392 -5.05 9.11 -17.49
N ASP A 393 -4.79 8.16 -18.40
CA ASP A 393 -5.85 7.36 -19.05
C ASP A 393 -6.77 6.66 -18.06
N ILE A 394 -6.21 6.00 -17.04
CA ILE A 394 -7.02 5.31 -16.03
C ILE A 394 -7.88 6.32 -15.25
N ASN A 395 -7.37 7.51 -14.95
CA ASN A 395 -8.18 8.56 -14.31
C ASN A 395 -9.24 9.16 -15.25
N LEU A 396 -9.00 9.16 -16.57
CA LEU A 396 -9.96 9.56 -17.59
C LEU A 396 -11.13 8.56 -17.69
N ILE A 397 -10.86 7.26 -17.56
CA ILE A 397 -11.86 6.20 -17.82
C ILE A 397 -12.41 5.51 -16.57
N LYS A 398 -11.84 5.75 -15.38
CA LYS A 398 -12.17 4.98 -14.14
C LYS A 398 -13.64 4.99 -13.76
N ASN A 399 -14.41 6.00 -14.17
CA ASN A 399 -15.85 6.10 -13.86
C ASN A 399 -16.62 4.93 -14.48
N ASP A 400 -16.26 4.51 -15.69
CA ASP A 400 -16.92 3.43 -16.42
C ASP A 400 -16.09 2.15 -16.48
N LEU A 401 -14.76 2.24 -16.27
CA LEU A 401 -13.83 1.12 -16.39
C LEU A 401 -14.30 -0.15 -15.65
N PHE A 402 -14.56 -0.03 -14.34
CA PHE A 402 -14.94 -1.18 -13.51
C PHE A 402 -16.36 -1.69 -13.80
N ALA A 403 -17.22 -0.87 -14.40
CA ALA A 403 -18.53 -1.30 -14.87
C ALA A 403 -18.41 -2.14 -16.16
N VAL A 404 -17.41 -1.86 -17.00
CA VAL A 404 -17.16 -2.58 -18.26
C VAL A 404 -16.37 -3.87 -18.04
N ILE A 405 -15.29 -3.83 -17.26
CA ILE A 405 -14.41 -5.00 -17.05
C ILE A 405 -14.93 -5.94 -15.95
N GLY A 406 -15.96 -5.53 -15.21
CA GLY A 406 -16.47 -6.21 -14.02
C GLY A 406 -15.63 -5.93 -12.77
N THR A 407 -16.09 -6.38 -11.60
CA THR A 407 -15.38 -6.20 -10.31
C THR A 407 -14.89 -7.50 -9.70
N ASP A 408 -15.28 -8.64 -10.26
CA ASP A 408 -14.96 -9.95 -9.70
C ASP A 408 -13.50 -10.31 -9.98
N ASN A 409 -12.79 -10.77 -8.94
CA ASN A 409 -11.40 -11.24 -9.01
C ASN A 409 -10.38 -10.19 -9.50
N ILE A 410 -10.68 -8.89 -9.37
CA ILE A 410 -9.71 -7.84 -9.67
C ILE A 410 -8.67 -7.72 -8.56
N THR A 411 -7.40 -7.78 -8.94
CA THR A 411 -6.27 -7.41 -8.09
C THR A 411 -5.67 -6.11 -8.60
N SER A 412 -5.58 -5.08 -7.78
CA SER A 412 -4.97 -3.80 -8.16
C SER A 412 -3.82 -3.41 -7.23
N VAL A 413 -2.82 -2.75 -7.80
CA VAL A 413 -1.73 -2.11 -7.06
C VAL A 413 -1.86 -0.60 -7.27
N ILE A 414 -2.21 0.12 -6.19
CA ILE A 414 -2.49 1.55 -6.24
C ILE A 414 -1.41 2.31 -5.48
N LYS A 415 -0.76 3.26 -6.15
CA LYS A 415 0.14 4.25 -5.56
C LYS A 415 -0.49 5.62 -5.76
N ASN A 416 -1.44 5.95 -4.89
CA ASN A 416 -2.31 7.13 -4.99
C ASN A 416 -1.52 8.40 -5.40
N PRO A 417 -1.86 9.09 -6.52
CA PRO A 417 -3.08 8.96 -7.35
C PRO A 417 -2.96 8.04 -8.58
N SER A 418 -1.94 7.18 -8.66
CA SER A 418 -1.66 6.34 -9.83
C SER A 418 -2.05 4.87 -9.61
N TYR A 419 -2.71 4.27 -10.59
CA TYR A 419 -2.82 2.81 -10.69
C TYR A 419 -1.53 2.26 -11.32
N MET A 420 -0.79 1.43 -10.60
CA MET A 420 0.42 0.78 -11.15
C MET A 420 0.10 -0.50 -11.90
N CYS A 421 -0.95 -1.21 -11.47
CA CYS A 421 -1.40 -2.45 -12.07
C CYS A 421 -2.89 -2.66 -11.79
N ILE A 422 -3.65 -3.09 -12.80
CA ILE A 422 -5.00 -3.62 -12.66
C ILE A 422 -5.01 -4.99 -13.33
N ALA A 423 -5.15 -6.06 -12.56
CA ALA A 423 -5.14 -7.43 -13.05
C ALA A 423 -6.52 -8.07 -12.89
N THR A 424 -7.01 -8.67 -13.96
CA THR A 424 -8.20 -9.54 -14.00
C THR A 424 -7.74 -11.00 -14.16
N SER A 425 -8.66 -11.92 -14.41
CA SER A 425 -8.32 -13.31 -14.74
C SER A 425 -7.57 -13.47 -16.08
N ASN A 426 -7.81 -12.58 -17.05
CA ASN A 426 -7.35 -12.72 -18.44
C ASN A 426 -6.47 -11.57 -18.95
N MET A 427 -6.35 -10.48 -18.19
CA MET A 427 -5.49 -9.36 -18.56
C MET A 427 -4.80 -8.74 -17.36
N LYS A 428 -3.68 -8.07 -17.63
CA LYS A 428 -2.92 -7.30 -16.66
C LYS A 428 -2.57 -5.95 -17.26
N MET A 429 -3.35 -4.94 -16.91
CA MET A 429 -3.11 -3.56 -17.33
C MET A 429 -1.92 -2.99 -16.55
N LEU A 430 -0.92 -2.51 -17.28
CA LEU A 430 0.35 -1.98 -16.78
C LEU A 430 0.62 -0.61 -17.41
N ASP A 431 1.52 0.14 -16.78
CA ASP A 431 1.96 1.44 -17.27
C ASP A 431 3.48 1.43 -17.46
N ILE A 432 3.93 1.65 -18.71
CA ILE A 432 5.34 1.62 -19.06
C ILE A 432 6.15 2.73 -18.37
N SER A 433 5.49 3.81 -17.94
CA SER A 433 6.14 4.91 -17.21
C SER A 433 6.74 4.45 -15.87
N ASN A 434 6.23 3.35 -15.30
CA ASN A 434 6.81 2.72 -14.11
C ASN A 434 8.12 1.99 -14.40
N TYR A 435 8.44 1.73 -15.67
CA TYR A 435 9.62 0.98 -16.12
C TYR A 435 10.72 1.87 -16.69
N VAL A 436 10.57 3.19 -16.57
CA VAL A 436 11.53 4.19 -17.04
C VAL A 436 11.75 5.25 -15.96
N PRO A 437 12.82 6.07 -16.06
CA PRO A 437 13.02 7.18 -15.13
C PRO A 437 11.83 8.14 -15.11
N ALA A 438 11.53 8.68 -13.93
CA ALA A 438 10.46 9.65 -13.76
C ALA A 438 10.66 10.88 -14.65
N GLY A 439 9.57 11.38 -15.26
CA GLY A 439 9.61 12.52 -16.17
C GLY A 439 10.01 12.17 -17.61
N THR A 440 10.25 10.88 -17.93
CA THR A 440 10.46 10.46 -19.32
C THR A 440 9.18 10.69 -20.13
N SER A 441 9.27 11.49 -21.19
CA SER A 441 8.17 11.66 -22.14
C SER A 441 8.09 10.50 -23.12
N TYR A 442 6.91 10.30 -23.74
CA TYR A 442 6.72 9.26 -24.75
C TYR A 442 7.71 9.40 -25.93
N ALA A 443 7.87 10.62 -26.45
CA ALA A 443 8.85 10.91 -27.50
C ALA A 443 10.28 10.54 -27.08
N LYS A 444 10.68 10.85 -25.84
CA LYS A 444 12.01 10.49 -25.33
C LYS A 444 12.15 8.98 -25.19
N TYR A 445 11.12 8.30 -24.73
CA TYR A 445 11.07 6.84 -24.65
C TYR A 445 11.27 6.20 -26.03
N LEU A 446 10.51 6.63 -27.04
CA LEU A 446 10.68 6.13 -28.42
C LEU A 446 12.10 6.38 -28.95
N SER A 447 12.62 7.60 -28.83
CA SER A 447 13.98 7.93 -29.32
C SER A 447 15.07 7.08 -28.65
N THR A 448 14.87 6.69 -27.39
CA THR A 448 15.84 5.89 -26.63
C THR A 448 15.94 4.46 -27.17
N TYR A 449 14.81 3.87 -27.54
CA TYR A 449 14.76 2.46 -27.94
C TYR A 449 14.76 2.24 -29.46
N LEU A 450 14.30 3.23 -30.24
CA LEU A 450 14.18 3.13 -31.70
C LEU A 450 15.11 4.10 -32.45
N GLY A 451 15.73 5.03 -31.73
CA GLY A 451 16.44 6.16 -32.32
C GLY A 451 15.48 7.24 -32.83
N ASP A 452 16.04 8.37 -33.23
CA ASP A 452 15.26 9.45 -33.83
C ASP A 452 14.83 9.11 -35.26
N CYS A 453 13.76 9.77 -35.72
CA CYS A 453 13.35 9.71 -37.11
C CYS A 453 14.54 10.06 -38.04
N LYS A 454 14.86 9.17 -38.99
CA LYS A 454 15.96 9.36 -39.94
C LYS A 454 15.53 9.89 -41.31
N CYS A 455 14.24 10.22 -41.49
CA CYS A 455 13.76 10.78 -42.76
C CYS A 455 14.36 12.17 -42.98
N ASP A 456 14.99 12.38 -44.15
CA ASP A 456 15.57 13.66 -44.56
C ASP A 456 14.51 14.76 -44.65
N ASN A 457 13.33 14.43 -45.18
CA ASN A 457 12.20 15.34 -45.26
C ASN A 457 11.20 15.07 -44.13
N LYS A 458 11.27 15.90 -43.07
CA LYS A 458 10.36 15.81 -41.92
C LYS A 458 8.90 16.14 -42.26
N ILE A 459 8.66 17.01 -43.24
CA ILE A 459 7.31 17.37 -43.68
C ILE A 459 6.61 16.14 -44.27
N ARG A 460 7.31 15.40 -45.15
CA ARG A 460 6.77 14.22 -45.85
C ARG A 460 7.02 12.89 -45.15
N CYS A 461 7.44 12.92 -43.88
CA CYS A 461 7.79 11.74 -43.13
C CYS A 461 6.55 10.91 -42.73
N VAL A 462 6.53 9.65 -43.14
CA VAL A 462 5.47 8.65 -42.82
C VAL A 462 6.01 7.44 -42.04
N CYS A 463 7.23 7.51 -41.51
CA CYS A 463 7.87 6.36 -40.85
C CYS A 463 7.30 5.99 -39.46
N GLY A 464 6.28 6.71 -38.98
CA GLY A 464 5.67 6.50 -37.66
C GLY A 464 6.46 7.07 -36.47
N LEU A 465 7.75 7.41 -36.64
CA LEU A 465 8.58 8.05 -35.60
C LEU A 465 8.63 9.59 -35.72
N GLY A 466 7.97 10.15 -36.74
CA GLY A 466 7.85 11.59 -36.92
C GLY A 466 6.79 12.18 -36.00
N LYS A 467 6.92 13.46 -35.64
CA LYS A 467 5.96 14.19 -34.80
C LYS A 467 4.54 14.12 -35.40
N GLY A 468 3.59 13.56 -34.66
CA GLY A 468 2.16 13.76 -34.91
C GLY A 468 1.77 15.18 -34.48
N ILE A 469 0.81 15.80 -35.17
CA ILE A 469 0.31 17.14 -34.84
C ILE A 469 -1.21 17.06 -34.80
N PHE A 470 -1.81 17.45 -33.68
CA PHE A 470 -3.24 17.38 -33.45
C PHE A 470 -3.76 18.67 -32.77
N PRO A 471 -4.94 19.19 -33.17
CA PRO A 471 -5.45 20.48 -32.69
C PRO A 471 -6.28 20.31 -31.41
N TYR A 472 -5.63 19.98 -30.29
CA TYR A 472 -6.29 19.61 -29.03
C TYR A 472 -7.36 20.59 -28.55
N GLU A 473 -7.03 21.89 -28.48
CA GLU A 473 -7.91 22.94 -27.94
C GLU A 473 -9.07 23.27 -28.89
N PHE A 474 -8.98 22.87 -30.16
CA PHE A 474 -10.06 22.99 -31.14
C PHE A 474 -11.13 21.89 -30.99
N ILE A 475 -10.76 20.73 -30.44
CA ILE A 475 -11.68 19.59 -30.27
C ILE A 475 -12.47 19.74 -28.97
N THR A 476 -13.46 20.61 -28.98
CA THR A 476 -14.30 20.94 -27.80
C THR A 476 -15.60 20.13 -27.71
N SER A 477 -15.99 19.44 -28.78
CA SER A 477 -17.16 18.56 -28.82
C SER A 477 -17.02 17.49 -29.90
N PHE A 478 -17.80 16.42 -29.81
CA PHE A 478 -17.73 15.31 -30.75
C PHE A 478 -18.06 15.72 -32.20
N ASN A 479 -19.02 16.64 -32.38
CA ASN A 479 -19.45 17.12 -33.70
C ASN A 479 -18.33 17.79 -34.50
N VAL A 480 -17.28 18.31 -33.84
CA VAL A 480 -16.10 18.88 -34.51
C VAL A 480 -15.41 17.80 -35.35
N LEU A 481 -15.40 16.55 -34.91
CA LEU A 481 -14.73 15.45 -35.63
C LEU A 481 -15.37 15.17 -37.00
N SER A 482 -16.63 15.55 -37.22
CA SER A 482 -17.33 15.39 -38.50
C SER A 482 -16.99 16.45 -39.53
N GLN A 483 -16.25 17.51 -39.17
CA GLN A 483 -15.85 18.55 -40.13
C GLN A 483 -14.93 17.97 -41.19
N THR A 484 -15.17 18.36 -42.45
CA THR A 484 -14.54 17.77 -43.64
C THR A 484 -13.37 18.58 -44.19
N THR A 485 -13.00 19.66 -43.51
CA THR A 485 -11.89 20.54 -43.91
C THR A 485 -10.75 20.45 -42.91
N ILE A 486 -9.51 20.62 -43.40
CA ILE A 486 -8.34 20.78 -42.55
C ILE A 486 -8.59 21.95 -41.59
N PRO A 487 -8.38 21.78 -40.27
CA PRO A 487 -8.50 22.87 -39.31
C PRO A 487 -7.59 24.04 -39.68
N PRO A 488 -8.02 25.30 -39.46
CA PRO A 488 -7.17 26.45 -39.76
C PRO A 488 -5.89 26.40 -38.93
N LYS A 489 -4.82 27.05 -39.42
CA LYS A 489 -3.50 27.03 -38.75
C LYS A 489 -3.58 27.40 -37.25
N SER A 490 -4.36 28.41 -36.90
CA SER A 490 -4.55 28.86 -35.52
C SER A 490 -5.23 27.83 -34.60
N ALA A 491 -5.91 26.82 -35.15
CA ALA A 491 -6.54 25.76 -34.35
C ALA A 491 -5.52 24.81 -33.69
N PHE A 492 -4.25 24.88 -34.11
CA PHE A 492 -3.15 24.08 -33.58
C PHE A 492 -2.29 24.83 -32.57
N ASP A 493 -2.64 26.08 -32.26
CA ASP A 493 -1.99 26.83 -31.21
C ASP A 493 -2.36 26.21 -29.84
N SER A 494 -1.48 26.38 -28.85
CA SER A 494 -1.71 25.89 -27.49
C SER A 494 -1.60 27.02 -26.50
N ASP A 495 -2.73 27.36 -25.89
CA ASP A 495 -2.81 28.32 -24.78
C ASP A 495 -2.08 27.78 -23.56
N LEU A 496 -2.19 26.46 -23.30
CA LEU A 496 -1.51 25.81 -22.17
C LEU A 496 0.02 26.00 -22.21
N ARG A 497 0.61 25.97 -23.41
CA ARG A 497 2.05 26.14 -23.61
C ARG A 497 2.45 27.56 -24.03
N GLY A 498 1.48 28.40 -24.39
CA GLY A 498 1.72 29.71 -24.99
C GLY A 498 2.48 29.62 -26.31
N THR A 499 2.19 28.62 -27.15
CA THR A 499 2.92 28.36 -28.40
C THR A 499 2.00 28.31 -29.61
N SER A 500 2.43 28.92 -30.72
CA SER A 500 1.77 28.77 -32.02
C SER A 500 2.46 27.76 -32.92
N ILE A 501 1.70 27.13 -33.82
CA ILE A 501 2.26 26.18 -34.79
C ILE A 501 3.15 26.88 -35.83
N SER A 502 4.28 26.23 -36.20
CA SER A 502 5.15 26.74 -37.27
C SER A 502 4.55 26.48 -38.67
N ASP A 503 5.02 27.22 -39.68
CA ASP A 503 4.58 27.01 -41.07
C ASP A 503 4.92 25.61 -41.58
N ASP A 504 6.08 25.07 -41.22
CA ASP A 504 6.50 23.74 -41.67
C ASP A 504 5.73 22.61 -40.97
N ASP A 505 5.38 22.78 -39.69
CA ASP A 505 4.48 21.87 -38.97
C ASP A 505 3.07 21.90 -39.58
N TYR A 506 2.56 23.07 -39.99
CA TYR A 506 1.27 23.14 -40.67
C TYR A 506 1.31 22.53 -42.09
N LYS A 507 2.37 22.74 -42.86
CA LYS A 507 2.59 22.04 -44.15
C LYS A 507 2.62 20.53 -43.97
N ARG A 508 3.15 20.03 -42.85
CA ARG A 508 3.13 18.61 -42.51
C ARG A 508 1.69 18.10 -42.30
N VAL A 509 0.85 18.84 -41.58
CA VAL A 509 -0.58 18.51 -41.44
C VAL A 509 -1.26 18.45 -42.81
N GLN A 510 -1.03 19.45 -43.67
CA GLN A 510 -1.59 19.47 -45.03
C GLN A 510 -1.14 18.27 -45.87
N PHE A 511 0.15 17.92 -45.79
CA PHE A 511 0.69 16.75 -46.48
C PHE A 511 0.04 15.46 -45.98
N VAL A 512 -0.04 15.25 -44.67
CA VAL A 512 -0.64 14.04 -44.07
C VAL A 512 -2.12 13.92 -44.46
N TRP A 513 -2.87 15.02 -44.38
CA TRP A 513 -4.28 15.04 -44.77
C TRP A 513 -4.47 14.58 -46.22
N GLY A 514 -3.68 15.14 -47.15
CA GLY A 514 -3.74 14.76 -48.56
C GLY A 514 -3.19 13.35 -48.84
N HIS A 515 -2.09 12.96 -48.20
CA HIS A 515 -1.42 11.69 -48.42
C HIS A 515 -2.28 10.50 -47.99
N TYR A 516 -2.96 10.60 -46.85
CA TYR A 516 -3.87 9.56 -46.36
C TYR A 516 -5.31 9.72 -46.85
N GLY A 517 -5.60 10.73 -47.69
CA GLY A 517 -6.94 10.94 -48.25
C GLY A 517 -8.01 11.19 -47.19
N MET A 518 -7.66 11.91 -46.13
CA MET A 518 -8.55 12.17 -44.99
C MET A 518 -9.80 12.94 -45.44
N LYS A 519 -10.97 12.48 -44.99
CA LYS A 519 -12.27 13.07 -45.33
C LYS A 519 -12.83 13.93 -44.21
N SER A 520 -12.31 13.76 -42.99
CA SER A 520 -12.80 14.42 -41.79
C SER A 520 -11.71 14.56 -40.72
N ILE A 521 -11.95 15.44 -39.74
CA ILE A 521 -11.08 15.56 -38.56
C ILE A 521 -11.01 14.24 -37.78
N LYS A 522 -12.07 13.41 -37.81
CA LYS A 522 -12.05 12.05 -37.26
C LYS A 522 -10.94 11.18 -37.88
N ASP A 523 -10.68 11.30 -39.18
CA ASP A 523 -9.61 10.54 -39.83
C ASP A 523 -8.23 11.01 -39.37
N LEU A 524 -8.07 12.33 -39.13
CA LEU A 524 -6.87 12.91 -38.55
C LEU A 524 -6.64 12.43 -37.10
N LEU A 525 -7.71 12.35 -36.29
CA LEU A 525 -7.66 11.80 -34.94
C LEU A 525 -7.22 10.33 -34.94
N ILE A 526 -7.85 9.50 -35.78
CA ILE A 526 -7.50 8.08 -35.90
C ILE A 526 -6.03 7.89 -36.29
N TRP A 527 -5.57 8.66 -37.29
CA TRP A 527 -4.17 8.62 -37.70
C TRP A 527 -3.25 9.04 -36.57
N TYR A 528 -3.57 10.13 -35.87
CA TYR A 528 -2.76 10.65 -34.77
C TYR A 528 -2.65 9.64 -33.62
N ASN A 529 -3.78 9.13 -33.12
CA ASN A 529 -3.82 8.19 -32.00
C ASN A 529 -3.11 6.86 -32.34
N ASN A 530 -3.17 6.42 -33.61
CA ASN A 530 -2.42 5.24 -34.07
C ASN A 530 -0.89 5.44 -34.04
N LEU A 531 -0.39 6.68 -34.17
CA LEU A 531 1.05 6.96 -34.05
C LEU A 531 1.58 6.69 -32.64
N ASP A 532 0.72 6.72 -31.62
CA ASP A 532 1.13 6.52 -30.24
C ASP A 532 1.12 5.04 -29.79
N VAL A 533 0.63 4.12 -30.64
CA VAL A 533 0.63 2.67 -30.35
C VAL A 533 1.53 1.83 -31.26
N VAL A 534 1.66 2.18 -32.54
CA VAL A 534 2.46 1.38 -33.50
C VAL A 534 3.95 1.35 -33.17
N PRO A 535 4.66 2.49 -33.03
CA PRO A 535 6.06 2.49 -32.60
C PRO A 535 6.21 2.01 -31.14
N PHE A 536 5.15 2.10 -30.33
CA PHE A 536 5.17 1.67 -28.94
C PHE A 536 5.49 0.17 -28.80
N ILE A 537 4.85 -0.67 -29.63
CA ILE A 537 5.14 -2.12 -29.70
C ILE A 537 6.63 -2.36 -29.94
N LYS A 538 7.22 -1.65 -30.91
CA LYS A 538 8.64 -1.83 -31.25
C LYS A 538 9.55 -1.38 -30.11
N ALA A 539 9.22 -0.26 -29.46
CA ALA A 539 10.01 0.26 -28.34
C ALA A 539 9.97 -0.68 -27.13
N ILE A 540 8.78 -1.21 -26.77
CA ILE A 540 8.66 -2.21 -25.71
C ILE A 540 9.47 -3.46 -26.06
N LYS A 541 9.38 -3.97 -27.29
CA LYS A 541 10.16 -5.14 -27.71
C LYS A 541 11.66 -4.91 -27.49
N ALA A 542 12.19 -3.75 -27.90
CA ALA A 542 13.58 -3.38 -27.68
C ALA A 542 13.94 -3.23 -26.19
N GLN A 543 13.06 -2.64 -25.37
CA GLN A 543 13.26 -2.54 -23.92
C GLN A 543 13.28 -3.92 -23.25
N ARG A 544 12.43 -4.85 -23.68
CA ARG A 544 12.41 -6.22 -23.15
C ARG A 544 13.70 -6.97 -23.43
N GLU A 545 14.29 -6.81 -24.62
CA GLU A 545 15.59 -7.41 -24.96
C GLU A 545 16.72 -6.96 -24.02
N LEU A 546 16.64 -5.76 -23.44
CA LEU A 546 17.59 -5.32 -22.41
C LEU A 546 17.48 -6.18 -21.15
N PHE A 547 16.27 -6.41 -20.64
CA PHE A 547 16.06 -7.20 -19.42
C PHE A 547 16.28 -8.70 -19.62
N LYS A 548 16.08 -9.22 -20.84
CA LYS A 548 16.43 -10.60 -21.19
C LYS A 548 17.92 -10.90 -21.02
N ARG A 549 18.82 -9.90 -21.14
CA ARG A 549 20.26 -10.06 -20.87
C ARG A 549 20.56 -10.42 -19.41
N PHE A 550 19.64 -10.09 -18.51
CA PHE A 550 19.68 -10.44 -17.08
C PHE A 550 18.77 -11.64 -16.76
N GLU A 551 18.28 -12.34 -17.80
CA GLU A 551 17.34 -13.45 -17.68
C GLU A 551 16.04 -13.10 -16.92
N LEU A 552 15.56 -11.86 -17.10
CA LEU A 552 14.31 -11.36 -16.50
C LEU A 552 13.24 -11.15 -17.57
N ASP A 553 12.03 -11.60 -17.30
CA ASP A 553 10.85 -11.19 -18.07
C ASP A 553 10.31 -9.88 -17.48
N MET A 554 10.34 -8.80 -18.26
CA MET A 554 9.98 -7.47 -17.81
C MET A 554 8.60 -7.37 -17.13
N PHE A 555 7.60 -8.15 -17.55
CA PHE A 555 6.21 -8.02 -17.07
C PHE A 555 5.82 -9.06 -16.03
N ALA A 556 6.52 -10.21 -16.03
CA ALA A 556 6.35 -11.25 -15.03
C ALA A 556 7.25 -11.04 -13.81
N ASP A 557 8.46 -10.50 -13.99
CA ASP A 557 9.43 -10.33 -12.90
C ASP A 557 9.25 -9.05 -12.08
N GLY A 558 8.56 -8.03 -12.60
CA GLY A 558 8.32 -6.79 -11.87
C GLY A 558 7.22 -5.93 -12.47
N VAL A 559 6.62 -5.08 -11.64
CA VAL A 559 5.64 -4.06 -12.05
C VAL A 559 6.26 -2.66 -12.19
N SER A 560 7.59 -2.56 -12.04
CA SER A 560 8.33 -1.29 -12.13
C SER A 560 9.84 -1.52 -12.35
N LEU A 561 10.52 -0.48 -12.82
CA LEU A 561 11.97 -0.45 -12.98
C LEU A 561 12.73 -0.73 -11.68
N PRO A 562 12.41 -0.09 -10.52
CA PRO A 562 13.09 -0.42 -9.26
C PRO A 562 12.99 -1.90 -8.88
N GLY A 563 11.84 -2.54 -9.09
CA GLY A 563 11.68 -3.97 -8.81
C GLY A 563 12.52 -4.87 -9.73
N LEU A 564 12.67 -4.48 -11.00
CA LEU A 564 13.58 -5.19 -11.93
C LEU A 564 15.04 -4.92 -11.60
N SER A 565 15.40 -3.66 -11.31
CA SER A 565 16.76 -3.25 -10.94
C SER A 565 17.23 -3.92 -9.65
N GLU A 566 16.34 -4.08 -8.67
CA GLU A 566 16.63 -4.84 -7.45
C GLU A 566 17.02 -6.29 -7.79
N LYS A 567 16.26 -6.95 -8.67
CA LYS A 567 16.59 -8.31 -9.12
C LYS A 567 17.95 -8.38 -9.81
N VAL A 568 18.24 -7.44 -10.71
CA VAL A 568 19.56 -7.36 -11.39
C VAL A 568 20.68 -7.14 -10.38
N MET A 569 20.50 -6.21 -9.44
CA MET A 569 21.49 -5.94 -8.38
C MET A 569 21.80 -7.21 -7.59
N TYR A 570 20.78 -7.96 -7.16
CA TYR A 570 21.00 -9.21 -6.43
C TYR A 570 21.62 -10.33 -7.28
N GLN A 571 21.42 -10.35 -8.59
CA GLN A 571 22.15 -11.27 -9.46
C GLN A 571 23.64 -10.87 -9.50
N THR A 572 23.94 -9.62 -9.88
CA THR A 572 25.32 -9.17 -10.09
C THR A 572 26.17 -9.13 -8.81
N CYS A 573 25.60 -8.72 -7.68
CA CYS A 573 26.35 -8.59 -6.43
C CYS A 573 26.66 -9.92 -5.74
N PHE A 574 25.92 -11.00 -6.05
CA PHE A 574 25.99 -12.26 -5.30
C PHE A 574 26.45 -13.47 -6.12
N ASP A 575 26.85 -13.28 -7.38
CA ASP A 575 27.37 -14.35 -8.26
C ASP A 575 28.64 -15.05 -7.71
N ASN A 576 29.42 -14.37 -6.86
CA ASN A 576 30.70 -14.88 -6.32
C ASN A 576 30.63 -15.47 -4.90
N LEU A 577 29.44 -15.50 -4.27
CA LEU A 577 29.30 -16.03 -2.92
C LEU A 577 28.98 -17.53 -2.95
N GLN A 578 29.88 -18.35 -2.38
CA GLN A 578 29.68 -19.79 -2.29
C GLN A 578 28.52 -20.11 -1.33
N TYR A 579 27.54 -20.85 -1.84
CA TYR A 579 26.43 -21.35 -1.06
C TYR A 579 26.86 -22.51 -0.15
N PRO A 580 26.28 -22.63 1.05
CA PRO A 580 26.31 -23.90 1.78
C PRO A 580 25.71 -25.01 0.92
N SER A 581 26.39 -26.16 0.84
CA SER A 581 25.96 -27.30 0.04
C SER A 581 24.53 -27.74 0.39
N LYS A 582 23.67 -27.84 -0.62
CA LYS A 582 22.33 -28.46 -0.52
C LYS A 582 22.38 -29.99 -0.70
N THR A 583 23.47 -30.66 -0.35
CA THR A 583 23.49 -32.12 -0.31
C THR A 583 22.46 -32.58 0.72
N SER A 584 21.48 -33.37 0.26
CA SER A 584 20.52 -34.03 1.15
C SER A 584 21.28 -34.76 2.26
N PRO A 585 20.97 -34.52 3.54
CA PRO A 585 21.62 -35.24 4.62
C PRO A 585 21.34 -36.74 4.48
N GLN A 586 22.34 -37.57 4.77
CA GLN A 586 22.16 -39.02 4.76
C GLN A 586 21.16 -39.43 5.85
N ALA A 587 20.28 -40.37 5.54
CA ALA A 587 19.35 -40.91 6.51
C ALA A 587 20.09 -41.64 7.64
N PHE A 588 19.70 -41.38 8.89
CA PHE A 588 20.26 -42.04 10.07
C PHE A 588 19.20 -42.25 11.15
N ARG A 589 19.50 -43.08 12.15
CA ARG A 589 18.63 -43.38 13.30
C ARG A 589 18.96 -42.49 14.49
N PHE A 590 17.95 -42.10 15.27
CA PHE A 590 18.16 -41.27 16.45
C PHE A 590 19.06 -41.99 17.49
N PRO A 591 20.10 -41.34 18.03
CA PRO A 591 21.03 -41.98 18.97
C PRO A 591 20.37 -42.38 20.29
N SER A 592 20.37 -43.69 20.61
CA SER A 592 19.80 -44.24 21.85
C SER A 592 20.43 -43.64 23.12
N LYS A 593 21.73 -43.35 23.09
CA LYS A 593 22.47 -42.72 24.20
C LYS A 593 21.97 -41.31 24.54
N ARG A 594 21.41 -40.56 23.59
CA ARG A 594 20.82 -39.23 23.88
C ARG A 594 19.46 -39.35 24.53
N MET A 595 18.67 -40.34 24.12
CA MET A 595 17.34 -40.60 24.65
C MET A 595 17.37 -40.98 26.15
N SER A 596 18.36 -41.78 26.58
CA SER A 596 18.53 -42.09 28.01
C SER A 596 18.77 -40.84 28.85
N GLY A 597 19.54 -39.87 28.33
CA GLY A 597 19.76 -38.59 28.98
C GLY A 597 18.46 -37.77 29.17
N TYR A 598 17.60 -37.73 28.15
CA TYR A 598 16.30 -37.02 28.25
C TYR A 598 15.37 -37.66 29.29
N LYS A 599 15.35 -39.01 29.36
CA LYS A 599 14.58 -39.73 30.36
C LYS A 599 15.03 -39.38 31.78
N SER A 600 16.34 -39.35 32.03
CA SER A 600 16.89 -38.93 33.32
C SER A 600 16.52 -37.46 33.67
N GLN A 601 16.63 -36.55 32.70
CA GLN A 601 16.30 -35.13 32.90
C GLN A 601 14.81 -34.88 33.22
N ASP A 602 13.91 -35.66 32.63
CA ASP A 602 12.48 -35.51 32.91
C ASP A 602 12.11 -36.15 34.25
N VAL A 603 12.71 -37.29 34.62
CA VAL A 603 12.55 -37.89 35.95
C VAL A 603 13.02 -36.92 37.05
N GLU A 604 14.21 -36.33 36.90
CA GLU A 604 14.76 -35.38 37.87
C GLU A 604 13.89 -34.14 38.04
N ALA A 605 13.34 -33.62 36.93
CA ALA A 605 12.47 -32.46 36.93
C ALA A 605 10.98 -32.78 37.20
N LYS A 606 10.64 -34.03 37.54
CA LYS A 606 9.25 -34.50 37.76
C LYS A 606 8.31 -34.25 36.57
N ARG A 607 8.80 -34.46 35.34
CA ARG A 607 8.06 -34.35 34.09
C ARG A 607 7.76 -35.73 33.49
N GLU A 608 6.68 -35.82 32.73
CA GLU A 608 6.29 -37.04 32.01
C GLU A 608 7.22 -37.32 30.83
N PHE A 609 7.56 -38.59 30.61
CA PHE A 609 8.36 -39.03 29.47
C PHE A 609 7.59 -40.07 28.66
N GLY A 610 7.22 -39.74 27.42
CA GLY A 610 6.40 -40.57 26.52
C GLY A 610 7.05 -40.87 25.17
N MET A 611 8.34 -40.57 24.99
CA MET A 611 9.04 -40.80 23.71
C MET A 611 9.55 -42.23 23.55
N THR A 612 9.55 -42.71 22.29
CA THR A 612 10.22 -43.94 21.85
C THR A 612 11.24 -43.60 20.76
N LEU A 613 12.23 -44.47 20.52
CA LEU A 613 13.16 -44.28 19.39
C LEU A 613 12.43 -44.24 18.05
N GLY A 614 11.38 -45.06 17.89
CA GLY A 614 10.54 -45.05 16.70
C GLY A 614 9.86 -43.70 16.46
N HIS A 615 9.36 -43.04 17.50
CA HIS A 615 8.76 -41.70 17.38
C HIS A 615 9.79 -40.66 16.94
N LEU A 616 10.99 -40.67 17.53
CA LEU A 616 12.06 -39.74 17.18
C LEU A 616 12.56 -39.95 15.73
N ASP A 617 12.63 -41.21 15.27
CA ASP A 617 12.96 -41.53 13.87
C ASP A 617 11.88 -41.04 12.90
N ILE A 618 10.60 -41.16 13.25
CA ILE A 618 9.49 -40.62 12.44
C ILE A 618 9.61 -39.10 12.31
N LEU A 619 9.83 -38.40 13.43
CA LEU A 619 10.02 -36.94 13.43
C LEU A 619 11.26 -36.53 12.61
N LEU A 620 12.37 -37.27 12.73
CA LEU A 620 13.58 -37.02 11.97
C LEU A 620 13.36 -37.18 10.46
N ASN A 621 12.60 -38.20 10.05
CA ASN A 621 12.24 -38.43 8.65
C ASN A 621 11.27 -37.36 8.12
N GLN A 622 10.26 -36.98 8.92
CA GLN A 622 9.33 -35.88 8.59
C GLN A 622 10.06 -34.55 8.39
N GLN A 623 11.10 -34.30 9.21
CA GLN A 623 11.96 -33.12 9.10
C GLN A 623 13.11 -33.26 8.08
N LYS A 624 13.13 -34.34 7.30
CA LYS A 624 14.14 -34.59 6.25
C LYS A 624 15.58 -34.50 6.76
N TYR A 625 15.83 -34.93 8.00
CA TYR A 625 17.16 -34.91 8.61
C TYR A 625 17.77 -33.50 8.74
N LEU A 626 16.92 -32.47 8.79
CA LEU A 626 17.31 -31.07 9.01
C LEU A 626 16.88 -30.60 10.40
N CYS A 627 17.67 -29.70 10.97
CA CYS A 627 17.33 -29.02 12.20
C CYS A 627 16.02 -28.22 12.00
N GLY A 628 15.03 -28.42 12.88
CA GLY A 628 13.75 -27.72 12.83
C GLY A 628 13.84 -26.22 13.19
N LEU A 629 15.02 -25.74 13.58
CA LEU A 629 15.29 -24.35 13.94
C LEU A 629 16.19 -23.67 12.91
N CYS A 630 17.39 -24.22 12.64
CA CYS A 630 18.35 -23.60 11.71
C CYS A 630 18.38 -24.19 10.31
N TYR A 631 17.61 -25.25 10.04
CA TYR A 631 17.64 -26.02 8.79
C TYR A 631 19.01 -26.60 8.41
N GLY A 632 19.99 -26.58 9.31
CA GLY A 632 21.29 -27.22 9.12
C GLY A 632 21.16 -28.75 9.06
N PRO A 633 22.04 -29.44 8.31
CA PRO A 633 22.05 -30.90 8.22
C PRO A 633 22.35 -31.51 9.59
N LEU A 634 21.56 -32.51 9.97
CA LEU A 634 21.76 -33.25 11.22
C LEU A 634 22.58 -34.52 10.95
N CYS A 635 23.32 -34.93 11.96
CA CYS A 635 23.95 -36.25 12.04
C CYS A 635 23.78 -36.81 13.45
N THR A 636 24.26 -38.04 13.68
CA THR A 636 24.22 -38.71 14.98
C THR A 636 24.88 -37.90 16.10
N GLU A 637 25.85 -37.05 15.76
CA GLU A 637 26.57 -36.22 16.72
C GLU A 637 25.86 -34.91 17.02
N THR A 638 25.21 -34.29 16.03
CA THR A 638 24.64 -32.94 16.17
C THR A 638 23.17 -32.95 16.56
N ILE A 639 22.45 -34.06 16.42
CA ILE A 639 21.01 -34.15 16.68
C ILE A 639 20.61 -33.99 18.15
N SER A 640 19.47 -33.36 18.38
CA SER A 640 18.81 -33.21 19.67
C SER A 640 17.29 -33.36 19.53
N ALA A 641 16.64 -33.86 20.58
CA ALA A 641 15.18 -33.79 20.71
C ALA A 641 14.86 -32.60 21.63
N ASP A 642 14.25 -31.57 21.08
CA ASP A 642 14.07 -30.29 21.74
C ASP A 642 12.62 -30.09 22.18
N ARG A 643 12.41 -29.68 23.44
CA ARG A 643 11.08 -29.52 24.02
C ARG A 643 10.44 -28.21 23.58
N ILE A 644 9.35 -28.25 22.81
CA ILE A 644 8.63 -27.05 22.37
C ILE A 644 8.23 -26.18 23.58
N ASN A 645 7.71 -26.82 24.63
CA ASN A 645 7.46 -26.23 25.93
C ASN A 645 8.35 -26.87 27.01
N ASN A 646 9.28 -26.09 27.57
CA ASN A 646 10.23 -26.57 28.60
C ASN A 646 9.56 -26.96 29.93
N LYS A 647 8.30 -26.53 30.17
CA LYS A 647 7.51 -26.93 31.35
C LYS A 647 6.95 -28.34 31.24
N LEU A 648 6.80 -28.87 30.02
CA LEU A 648 6.34 -30.23 29.75
C LEU A 648 7.57 -31.13 29.49
N GLY A 649 7.42 -32.44 29.70
CA GLY A 649 8.50 -33.39 29.41
C GLY A 649 8.53 -33.79 27.94
N HIS A 650 9.35 -34.79 27.61
CA HIS A 650 9.45 -35.32 26.26
C HIS A 650 8.27 -36.25 25.98
N ILE A 651 7.16 -35.66 25.51
CA ILE A 651 5.90 -36.32 25.14
C ILE A 651 5.52 -35.98 23.70
N ASP A 652 4.58 -36.74 23.14
CA ASP A 652 4.14 -36.56 21.75
C ASP A 652 3.49 -35.18 21.55
N GLY A 653 3.77 -34.58 20.40
CA GLY A 653 3.37 -33.19 20.11
C GLY A 653 4.15 -32.08 20.85
N ASN A 654 5.08 -32.42 21.74
CA ASN A 654 5.93 -31.43 22.45
C ASN A 654 7.41 -31.48 22.04
N ILE A 655 7.76 -32.21 20.97
CA ILE A 655 9.15 -32.37 20.52
C ILE A 655 9.36 -31.79 19.12
N LEU A 656 10.45 -31.04 18.96
CA LEU A 656 11.02 -30.63 17.68
C LEU A 656 12.43 -31.22 17.56
N ILE A 657 12.77 -31.82 16.42
CA ILE A 657 14.16 -32.26 16.20
C ILE A 657 15.00 -31.03 15.86
N SER A 658 16.07 -30.78 16.61
CA SER A 658 16.98 -29.65 16.38
C SER A 658 18.44 -30.08 16.48
N CYS A 659 19.38 -29.21 16.13
CA CYS A 659 20.78 -29.44 16.43
C CYS A 659 21.09 -29.05 17.89
N PHE A 660 22.10 -29.66 18.48
CA PHE A 660 22.54 -29.43 19.85
C PHE A 660 22.85 -27.95 20.13
N SER A 661 23.42 -27.22 19.16
CA SER A 661 23.70 -25.80 19.30
C SER A 661 22.42 -24.98 19.41
N CYS A 662 21.40 -25.25 18.58
CA CYS A 662 20.10 -24.59 18.68
C CYS A 662 19.39 -24.91 20.00
N ASN A 663 19.35 -26.17 20.42
CA ASN A 663 18.73 -26.57 21.69
C ASN A 663 19.42 -25.86 22.88
N THR A 664 20.76 -25.86 22.90
CA THR A 664 21.52 -25.22 23.98
C THR A 664 21.27 -23.72 24.04
N ALA A 665 21.23 -23.05 22.88
CA ALA A 665 20.94 -21.62 22.81
C ALA A 665 19.49 -21.30 23.23
N ARG A 666 18.56 -22.25 23.07
CA ARG A 666 17.14 -22.11 23.47
C ARG A 666 16.87 -22.44 24.93
N LYS A 667 17.85 -22.91 25.70
CA LYS A 667 17.64 -23.53 27.02
C LYS A 667 16.66 -22.77 27.95
N ASP A 668 16.73 -21.43 27.95
CA ASP A 668 15.89 -20.56 28.80
C ASP A 668 14.83 -19.76 28.02
N MET A 669 14.53 -20.16 26.78
CA MET A 669 13.66 -19.44 25.85
C MET A 669 12.54 -20.35 25.33
N SER A 670 11.35 -19.79 25.12
CA SER A 670 10.28 -20.53 24.43
C SER A 670 10.62 -20.71 22.95
N LEU A 671 10.07 -21.74 22.28
CA LEU A 671 10.25 -21.92 20.83
C LEU A 671 9.81 -20.67 20.03
N LYS A 672 8.80 -19.94 20.52
CA LYS A 672 8.33 -18.67 19.92
C LYS A 672 9.27 -17.49 20.17
N GLY A 673 10.09 -17.54 21.22
CA GLY A 673 11.05 -16.49 21.58
C GLY A 673 12.45 -16.72 20.99
N PHE A 674 12.77 -17.94 20.58
CA PHE A 674 14.07 -18.32 20.06
C PHE A 674 14.22 -18.00 18.57
N ARG A 675 15.27 -17.26 18.22
CA ARG A 675 15.61 -16.87 16.85
C ARG A 675 17.03 -17.39 16.57
N TYR A 676 17.16 -18.37 15.66
CA TYR A 676 18.45 -18.83 15.15
C TYR A 676 18.75 -18.17 13.81
#